data_AF-A0A521IEB1-F1
#
_entry.id   AF-A0A521IEB1-F1
#
_cell.length_a   1.000
_cell.length_b   1.000
_cell.length_c   1.000
_cell.angle_alpha   90.00
_cell.angle_beta   90.00
_cell.angle_gamma   90.00
#
_symmetry.space_group_name_H-M   'P 1'
#
loop_
_entity.id
_entity.type
_entity.pdbx_description
1 polymer ?
#
loop_
_entity_poly.entity_id
_entity_poly.type
_entity_poly.pdbx_seq_one_letter_code
_entity_poly.pdbx_strand_id
1 'polypeptide(L)'
;MKIQWLRISAFVLVTLGALFLFGTGTIYAVACTTNGTGGGDWTAGATWSGCSGGGGVPASADTITIKDGDTVTVNTSPIVAGVTVGEGTSGFLNIGNNTTARTLTVNGNITIQTGGTFQVLATVNANNILALSGNLQNNGTFNGQPDADSEIRVLFNNTSGDQTVSGSGTTTFSMVTLSKLSTANKVIASQSVTMGSGTTDFDPNDGTWEQTAGTLTKSAGAIDVGSNGALAFTGSGGLTLQDNSLNVNGTFVANTSGTIAIGNGNDGLVIATGAAATLTSGTLNLNGAFAMNDGTTTIDGATINIDPQGAENLVGSNNAFNAAGAANLTFSSGTVTIINPNANTGGGNAVQVVAGAGTKNFAGSTIQLGNGVSTTAGSTDGFDMNCGTTITLGNLIVNNPSGTNRFVRLVSNDCEIGSDMTITAGQFNMVAGAFDLSVAGNFSNSGALAPGSRTVTFNGTGAQTIGGTTATTFSGLTINNVGGSVTLGNNASATGALTLTSDLNTGTNTLTTTGGTCSGTGDVVGNTTRTDLVVGTPRCFGNTNVQITVNAGATAPTAMTVDLQKHVPNDFANAVIRQYTLTPTGGNCAAGSNCTVRLRYLDSELNGNTETACPPVGANLLSLWRFGASWGVVGVTACDSTANWVQQAGVTSFSRWAISNATSSPTSAILTAFSAKAKSSTRVKVKWETGSTMGVIGFNVQRATKRTGAYKTLKSVTADPTDPIGHAYKFVDKTVKSGKAYFYRIEILKADNTTELSDVIKVKVP
;
A
#
# COMPACT_ATOMS: atom_id res chain seq x y z
N MET A 1 -27.56 -33.12 10.01
CA MET A 1 -27.82 -33.12 11.47
C MET A 1 -28.45 -31.77 11.85
N LYS A 2 -29.76 -31.59 11.63
CA LYS A 2 -30.43 -30.26 11.66
C LYS A 2 -31.64 -30.19 12.62
N ILE A 3 -31.74 -31.13 13.57
CA ILE A 3 -32.96 -31.35 14.37
C ILE A 3 -32.85 -30.87 15.84
N GLN A 4 -31.69 -30.37 16.29
CA GLN A 4 -31.55 -29.91 17.69
C GLN A 4 -31.91 -28.44 17.95
N TRP A 5 -31.98 -27.59 16.91
CA TRP A 5 -32.28 -26.16 17.08
C TRP A 5 -33.73 -25.85 17.48
N LEU A 6 -34.69 -26.74 17.16
CA LEU A 6 -36.10 -26.49 17.47
C LEU A 6 -36.50 -26.82 18.92
N ARG A 7 -35.61 -27.46 19.71
CA ARG A 7 -35.92 -27.87 21.09
C ARG A 7 -35.50 -26.87 22.16
N ILE A 8 -34.67 -25.87 21.83
CA ILE A 8 -34.10 -24.94 22.82
C ILE A 8 -35.00 -23.71 23.02
N SER A 9 -35.67 -23.21 21.97
CA SER A 9 -36.60 -22.06 22.09
C SER A 9 -37.87 -22.38 22.88
N ALA A 10 -38.32 -23.64 22.90
CA ALA A 10 -39.51 -24.05 23.64
C ALA A 10 -39.25 -24.17 25.17
N PHE A 11 -38.00 -24.41 25.61
CA PHE A 11 -37.68 -24.54 27.03
C PHE A 11 -37.53 -23.19 27.75
N VAL A 12 -37.11 -22.15 27.01
CA VAL A 12 -37.00 -20.77 27.53
C VAL A 12 -38.39 -20.12 27.65
N LEU A 13 -39.36 -20.49 26.80
CA LEU A 13 -40.73 -19.97 26.90
C LEU A 13 -41.56 -20.64 28.03
N VAL A 14 -41.25 -21.90 28.39
CA VAL A 14 -42.01 -22.64 29.40
C VAL A 14 -41.59 -22.30 30.84
N THR A 15 -40.42 -21.72 31.05
CA THR A 15 -40.00 -21.23 32.39
C THR A 15 -40.43 -19.78 32.67
N LEU A 16 -40.74 -18.98 31.64
CA LEU A 16 -41.31 -17.63 31.83
C LEU A 16 -42.85 -17.60 31.99
N GLY A 17 -43.53 -18.71 31.70
CA GLY A 17 -45.00 -18.79 31.62
C GLY A 17 -45.72 -19.59 32.71
N ALA A 18 -45.02 -20.12 33.72
CA ALA A 18 -45.64 -20.99 34.73
C ALA A 18 -45.95 -20.24 36.05
N LEU A 19 -47.22 -19.82 36.17
CA LEU A 19 -48.02 -19.75 37.39
C LEU A 19 -47.73 -18.62 38.41
N PHE A 20 -48.19 -17.41 38.11
CA PHE A 20 -48.59 -16.44 39.15
C PHE A 20 -49.94 -16.84 39.73
N LEU A 21 -49.96 -17.77 40.68
CA LEU A 21 -51.15 -17.99 41.49
C LEU A 21 -50.82 -18.53 42.89
N PHE A 22 -50.10 -17.77 43.72
CA PHE A 22 -50.17 -17.90 45.19
C PHE A 22 -49.91 -16.56 45.89
N GLY A 23 -50.84 -16.21 46.79
CA GLY A 23 -50.64 -15.42 48.02
C GLY A 23 -50.01 -14.03 47.89
N THR A 24 -50.80 -13.00 48.18
CA THR A 24 -50.37 -11.61 48.40
C THR A 24 -49.59 -11.43 49.72
N GLY A 25 -48.56 -12.25 49.97
CA GLY A 25 -47.60 -12.01 51.03
C GLY A 25 -46.68 -10.88 50.61
N THR A 26 -46.53 -9.86 51.44
CA THR A 26 -45.50 -8.83 51.27
C THR A 26 -44.12 -9.50 51.27
N ILE A 27 -43.41 -9.42 50.15
CA ILE A 27 -42.05 -9.95 50.02
C ILE A 27 -41.09 -8.90 50.57
N TYR A 28 -40.46 -9.18 51.71
CA TYR A 28 -39.43 -8.31 52.28
C TYR A 28 -38.08 -8.69 51.70
N ALA A 29 -37.35 -7.72 51.14
CA ALA A 29 -35.97 -7.92 50.74
C ALA A 29 -35.05 -7.83 51.97
N VAL A 30 -34.27 -8.87 52.25
CA VAL A 30 -33.31 -8.88 53.37
C VAL A 30 -31.90 -9.21 52.88
N ALA A 31 -30.90 -8.65 53.56
CA ALA A 31 -29.50 -9.02 53.38
C ALA A 31 -29.19 -10.25 54.26
N CYS A 32 -29.25 -11.42 53.63
CA CYS A 32 -29.00 -12.71 54.24
C CYS A 32 -27.50 -13.00 54.28
N THR A 33 -27.02 -13.63 55.35
CA THR A 33 -25.63 -14.09 55.41
C THR A 33 -25.56 -15.55 55.79
N THR A 34 -24.45 -16.23 55.50
CA THR A 34 -24.18 -17.53 56.12
C THR A 34 -23.89 -17.36 57.62
N ASN A 35 -24.09 -18.44 58.37
CA ASN A 35 -24.05 -18.40 59.83
C ASN A 35 -22.63 -18.25 60.44
N GLY A 36 -21.55 -18.38 59.64
CA GLY A 36 -20.16 -18.27 60.10
C GLY A 36 -19.62 -19.52 60.81
N THR A 37 -20.23 -20.70 60.61
CA THR A 37 -19.84 -21.96 61.30
C THR A 37 -19.38 -23.07 60.34
N GLY A 38 -18.99 -22.72 59.11
CA GLY A 38 -18.52 -23.63 58.07
C GLY A 38 -19.49 -23.81 56.90
N GLY A 39 -20.69 -23.25 56.98
CA GLY A 39 -21.72 -23.34 55.94
C GLY A 39 -22.51 -24.65 55.94
N GLY A 40 -22.98 -25.09 54.77
CA GLY A 40 -23.84 -26.26 54.60
C GLY A 40 -24.67 -26.23 53.31
N ASP A 41 -25.68 -27.11 53.23
CA ASP A 41 -26.62 -27.16 52.12
C ASP A 41 -27.51 -25.91 52.07
N TRP A 42 -27.85 -25.43 50.87
CA TRP A 42 -28.73 -24.28 50.68
C TRP A 42 -30.09 -24.45 51.36
N THR A 43 -30.68 -25.65 51.30
CA THR A 43 -32.00 -25.94 51.88
C THR A 43 -31.99 -26.04 53.41
N ALA A 44 -30.82 -26.08 54.06
CA ALA A 44 -30.74 -26.15 55.51
C ALA A 44 -30.80 -24.75 56.12
N GLY A 45 -31.88 -24.43 56.84
CA GLY A 45 -32.03 -23.13 57.52
C GLY A 45 -30.88 -22.81 58.48
N ALA A 46 -30.22 -23.82 59.04
CA ALA A 46 -29.05 -23.65 59.89
C ALA A 46 -27.85 -23.04 59.14
N THR A 47 -27.72 -23.22 57.82
CA THR A 47 -26.66 -22.62 56.99
C THR A 47 -26.71 -21.10 57.02
N TRP A 48 -27.88 -20.52 57.24
CA TRP A 48 -28.16 -19.12 57.00
C TRP A 48 -28.50 -18.35 58.29
N SER A 49 -28.36 -17.03 58.21
CA SER A 49 -28.68 -16.08 59.25
C SER A 49 -29.41 -14.87 58.67
N GLY A 50 -30.56 -14.53 59.26
CA GLY A 50 -31.33 -13.34 58.89
C GLY A 50 -32.17 -13.45 57.61
N CYS A 51 -32.49 -14.66 57.13
CA CYS A 51 -33.26 -14.85 55.91
C CYS A 51 -34.77 -14.68 56.07
N SER A 52 -35.44 -14.24 54.99
CA SER A 52 -36.89 -14.03 54.97
C SER A 52 -37.69 -15.23 54.45
N GLY A 53 -37.03 -16.22 53.86
CA GLY A 53 -37.68 -17.40 53.28
C GLY A 53 -38.13 -18.43 54.31
N GLY A 54 -39.12 -19.23 53.90
CA GLY A 54 -39.67 -20.31 54.73
C GLY A 54 -38.57 -21.30 55.17
N GLY A 55 -38.55 -21.64 56.46
CA GLY A 55 -37.52 -22.51 57.03
C GLY A 55 -36.18 -21.82 57.32
N GLY A 56 -36.11 -20.48 57.20
CA GLY A 56 -34.89 -19.71 57.49
C GLY A 56 -33.87 -19.72 56.35
N VAL A 57 -34.28 -20.10 55.13
CA VAL A 57 -33.44 -20.06 53.93
C VAL A 57 -33.68 -18.78 53.11
N PRO A 58 -32.80 -18.38 52.18
CA PRO A 58 -33.00 -17.19 51.35
C PRO A 58 -34.26 -17.25 50.49
N ALA A 59 -35.02 -16.15 50.44
CA ALA A 59 -36.14 -15.94 49.53
C ALA A 59 -35.72 -15.25 48.22
N SER A 60 -36.65 -15.16 47.26
CA SER A 60 -36.40 -14.59 45.93
C SER A 60 -36.04 -13.10 45.90
N ALA A 61 -36.45 -12.33 46.92
CA ALA A 61 -36.10 -10.92 47.07
C ALA A 61 -34.84 -10.68 47.91
N ASP A 62 -34.26 -11.74 48.49
CA ASP A 62 -33.11 -11.61 49.39
C ASP A 62 -31.80 -11.48 48.60
N THR A 63 -30.87 -10.69 49.13
CA THR A 63 -29.46 -10.73 48.71
C THR A 63 -28.70 -11.62 49.68
N ILE A 64 -27.75 -12.43 49.20
CA ILE A 64 -26.97 -13.33 50.05
C ILE A 64 -25.51 -12.92 50.11
N THR A 65 -24.87 -13.13 51.27
CA THR A 65 -23.41 -13.06 51.44
C THR A 65 -22.90 -14.34 52.10
N ILE A 66 -21.98 -15.03 51.44
CA ILE A 66 -21.26 -16.18 51.99
C ILE A 66 -20.01 -15.64 52.68
N LYS A 67 -19.94 -15.80 54.00
CA LYS A 67 -18.83 -15.31 54.81
C LYS A 67 -17.54 -16.05 54.53
N ASP A 68 -16.43 -15.43 54.89
CA ASP A 68 -15.12 -16.10 54.89
C ASP A 68 -15.18 -17.40 55.74
N GLY A 69 -14.59 -18.49 55.24
CA GLY A 69 -14.55 -19.80 55.91
C GLY A 69 -15.80 -20.68 55.69
N ASP A 70 -16.90 -20.14 55.20
CA ASP A 70 -18.13 -20.90 54.95
C ASP A 70 -18.16 -21.51 53.54
N THR A 71 -18.72 -22.72 53.43
CA THR A 71 -19.02 -23.39 52.15
C THR A 71 -20.51 -23.65 52.02
N VAL A 72 -21.14 -23.09 50.99
CA VAL A 72 -22.56 -23.33 50.67
C VAL A 72 -22.68 -24.22 49.45
N THR A 73 -23.49 -25.28 49.55
CA THR A 73 -23.79 -26.17 48.42
C THR A 73 -25.23 -25.96 47.94
N VAL A 74 -25.41 -25.59 46.68
CA VAL A 74 -26.71 -25.43 46.02
C VAL A 74 -27.26 -26.82 45.65
N ASN A 75 -28.03 -27.40 46.57
CA ASN A 75 -28.68 -28.71 46.43
C ASN A 75 -30.15 -28.63 45.96
N THR A 76 -30.58 -27.45 45.51
CA THR A 76 -31.93 -27.14 44.97
C THR A 76 -31.80 -26.18 43.78
N SER A 77 -32.90 -25.63 43.26
CA SER A 77 -32.88 -24.59 42.22
C SER A 77 -33.46 -23.27 42.75
N PRO A 78 -32.68 -22.48 43.51
CA PRO A 78 -33.17 -21.30 44.20
C PRO A 78 -33.20 -20.05 43.30
N ILE A 79 -33.98 -19.06 43.73
CA ILE A 79 -34.03 -17.71 43.15
C ILE A 79 -33.63 -16.74 44.25
N VAL A 80 -32.76 -15.77 43.95
CA VAL A 80 -32.33 -14.69 44.86
C VAL A 80 -32.15 -13.37 44.11
N ALA A 81 -32.14 -12.26 44.85
CA ALA A 81 -31.92 -10.92 44.31
C ALA A 81 -30.44 -10.59 44.08
N GLY A 82 -29.49 -11.27 44.73
CA GLY A 82 -28.06 -11.03 44.55
C GLY A 82 -27.20 -11.99 45.35
N VAL A 83 -25.94 -12.15 44.94
CA VAL A 83 -24.98 -13.06 45.59
C VAL A 83 -23.65 -12.36 45.80
N THR A 84 -23.12 -12.42 47.03
CA THR A 84 -21.72 -12.09 47.34
C THR A 84 -21.02 -13.32 47.89
N VAL A 85 -19.88 -13.69 47.31
CA VAL A 85 -19.07 -14.84 47.74
C VAL A 85 -17.78 -14.32 48.37
N GLY A 86 -17.65 -14.53 49.69
CA GLY A 86 -16.52 -14.11 50.50
C GLY A 86 -16.60 -12.66 50.97
N GLU A 87 -15.78 -12.34 51.97
CA GLU A 87 -15.63 -11.02 52.58
C GLU A 87 -14.21 -10.44 52.38
N GLY A 88 -13.37 -11.16 51.63
CA GLY A 88 -12.03 -10.75 51.21
C GLY A 88 -10.93 -11.78 51.45
N THR A 89 -11.24 -12.88 52.15
CA THR A 89 -10.26 -13.95 52.46
C THR A 89 -10.62 -15.28 51.81
N SER A 90 -11.88 -15.72 51.90
CA SER A 90 -12.34 -17.03 51.41
C SER A 90 -13.86 -17.07 51.30
N GLY A 91 -14.47 -18.23 51.07
CA GLY A 91 -15.91 -18.41 50.95
C GLY A 91 -16.23 -19.16 49.67
N PHE A 92 -17.08 -20.18 49.75
CA PHE A 92 -17.30 -21.12 48.66
C PHE A 92 -18.79 -21.25 48.35
N LEU A 93 -19.16 -21.05 47.08
CA LEU A 93 -20.47 -21.39 46.53
C LEU A 93 -20.31 -22.53 45.54
N ASN A 94 -20.75 -23.71 45.95
CA ASN A 94 -20.71 -24.93 45.16
C ASN A 94 -22.06 -25.18 44.49
N ILE A 95 -22.09 -25.34 43.17
CA ILE A 95 -23.32 -25.67 42.44
C ILE A 95 -23.46 -27.17 42.30
N GLY A 96 -24.58 -27.70 42.78
CA GLY A 96 -24.92 -29.11 42.71
C GLY A 96 -24.28 -29.96 43.81
N ASN A 97 -24.92 -31.07 44.13
CA ASN A 97 -24.46 -32.07 45.10
C ASN A 97 -24.61 -33.52 44.61
N ASN A 98 -25.12 -33.71 43.39
CA ASN A 98 -25.38 -34.99 42.73
C ASN A 98 -25.65 -34.73 41.24
N THR A 99 -26.02 -35.78 40.50
CA THR A 99 -26.32 -35.75 39.05
C THR A 99 -27.62 -35.05 38.65
N THR A 100 -28.35 -34.46 39.60
CA THR A 100 -29.53 -33.65 39.29
C THR A 100 -29.11 -32.23 38.92
N ALA A 101 -29.42 -31.82 37.69
CA ALA A 101 -29.19 -30.48 37.21
C ALA A 101 -29.88 -29.43 38.11
N ARG A 102 -29.13 -28.37 38.47
CA ARG A 102 -29.60 -27.26 39.29
C ARG A 102 -29.68 -25.97 38.47
N THR A 103 -30.64 -25.13 38.82
CA THR A 103 -30.75 -23.76 38.28
C THR A 103 -30.66 -22.76 39.42
N LEU A 104 -29.59 -21.97 39.46
CA LEU A 104 -29.50 -20.80 40.33
C LEU A 104 -29.94 -19.57 39.52
N THR A 105 -31.01 -18.92 39.95
CA THR A 105 -31.48 -17.66 39.34
C THR A 105 -31.09 -16.49 40.22
N VAL A 106 -30.35 -15.53 39.66
CA VAL A 106 -29.94 -14.30 40.34
C VAL A 106 -30.51 -13.10 39.59
N ASN A 107 -31.51 -12.45 40.18
CA ASN A 107 -32.21 -11.31 39.56
C ASN A 107 -31.38 -10.02 39.56
N GLY A 108 -30.33 -9.96 40.38
CA GLY A 108 -29.38 -8.84 40.45
C GLY A 108 -27.95 -9.31 40.22
N ASN A 109 -27.00 -8.75 40.97
CA ASN A 109 -25.57 -8.95 40.72
C ASN A 109 -25.00 -10.15 41.47
N ILE A 110 -23.91 -10.69 40.92
CA ILE A 110 -23.00 -11.60 41.60
C ILE A 110 -21.66 -10.90 41.78
N THR A 111 -21.17 -10.87 43.02
CA THR A 111 -19.83 -10.39 43.37
C THR A 111 -19.05 -11.52 44.03
N ILE A 112 -17.93 -11.92 43.43
CA ILE A 112 -16.98 -12.86 44.03
C ILE A 112 -15.80 -12.02 44.52
N GLN A 113 -15.63 -11.93 45.84
CA GLN A 113 -14.54 -11.17 46.42
C GLN A 113 -13.22 -11.92 46.26
N THR A 114 -12.11 -11.22 46.50
CA THR A 114 -10.79 -11.87 46.57
C THR A 114 -10.82 -13.03 47.57
N GLY A 115 -10.27 -14.18 47.16
CA GLY A 115 -10.33 -15.43 47.92
C GLY A 115 -11.65 -16.20 47.82
N GLY A 116 -12.74 -15.56 47.41
CA GLY A 116 -14.03 -16.21 47.16
C GLY A 116 -14.00 -17.14 45.94
N THR A 117 -14.76 -18.22 45.99
CA THR A 117 -14.87 -19.21 44.89
C THR A 117 -16.33 -19.54 44.59
N PHE A 118 -16.77 -19.26 43.37
CA PHE A 118 -17.98 -19.81 42.78
C PHE A 118 -17.57 -20.97 41.86
N GLN A 119 -18.09 -22.18 42.09
CA GLN A 119 -17.70 -23.33 41.28
C GLN A 119 -18.81 -24.37 41.12
N VAL A 120 -18.69 -25.20 40.09
CA VAL A 120 -19.33 -26.52 40.06
C VAL A 120 -18.36 -27.52 40.71
N LEU A 121 -18.87 -28.51 41.44
CA LEU A 121 -18.02 -29.59 41.97
C LEU A 121 -17.82 -30.68 40.91
N ALA A 122 -16.62 -31.25 40.86
CA ALA A 122 -16.24 -32.30 39.90
C ALA A 122 -16.98 -33.65 40.07
N THR A 123 -17.90 -33.73 41.04
CA THR A 123 -18.70 -34.94 41.32
C THR A 123 -20.14 -34.78 40.86
N VAL A 124 -20.50 -33.65 40.27
CA VAL A 124 -21.88 -33.29 39.95
C VAL A 124 -22.33 -33.99 38.67
N ASN A 125 -21.50 -34.04 37.63
CA ASN A 125 -21.80 -34.71 36.35
C ASN A 125 -23.19 -34.32 35.79
N ALA A 126 -23.50 -33.02 35.80
CA ALA A 126 -24.80 -32.49 35.39
C ALA A 126 -24.66 -31.13 34.71
N ASN A 127 -25.65 -30.81 33.85
CA ASN A 127 -25.75 -29.56 33.11
C ASN A 127 -26.53 -28.52 33.92
N ASN A 128 -25.84 -27.79 34.79
CA ASN A 128 -26.45 -26.77 35.62
C ASN A 128 -26.68 -25.46 34.84
N ILE A 129 -27.53 -24.58 35.36
CA ILE A 129 -27.80 -23.26 34.78
C ILE A 129 -27.61 -22.18 35.84
N LEU A 130 -26.86 -21.13 35.50
CA LEU A 130 -26.87 -19.86 36.18
C LEU A 130 -27.64 -18.84 35.32
N ALA A 131 -28.87 -18.52 35.72
CA ALA A 131 -29.64 -17.47 35.08
C ALA A 131 -29.35 -16.14 35.78
N LEU A 132 -28.66 -15.24 35.10
CA LEU A 132 -28.18 -13.98 35.67
C LEU A 132 -28.80 -12.80 34.93
N SER A 133 -29.54 -11.97 35.67
CA SER A 133 -30.14 -10.73 35.14
C SER A 133 -29.28 -9.49 35.42
N GLY A 134 -28.37 -9.54 36.41
CA GLY A 134 -27.44 -8.44 36.72
C GLY A 134 -26.00 -8.68 36.25
N ASN A 135 -25.05 -8.04 36.91
CA ASN A 135 -23.63 -8.09 36.57
C ASN A 135 -22.90 -9.24 37.29
N LEU A 136 -21.83 -9.75 36.67
CA LEU A 136 -20.85 -10.62 37.30
C LEU A 136 -19.56 -9.83 37.56
N GLN A 137 -19.24 -9.58 38.82
CA GLN A 137 -17.96 -9.05 39.25
C GLN A 137 -17.16 -10.17 39.93
N ASN A 138 -16.03 -10.59 39.35
CA ASN A 138 -15.20 -11.65 39.86
C ASN A 138 -13.78 -11.16 40.19
N ASN A 139 -13.48 -11.02 41.48
CA ASN A 139 -12.14 -10.74 42.00
C ASN A 139 -11.47 -11.99 42.60
N GLY A 140 -12.14 -13.14 42.57
CA GLY A 140 -11.67 -14.43 43.08
C GLY A 140 -11.64 -15.49 41.98
N THR A 141 -12.34 -16.60 42.18
CA THR A 141 -12.44 -17.70 41.20
C THR A 141 -13.89 -17.96 40.81
N PHE A 142 -14.15 -17.96 39.51
CA PHE A 142 -15.36 -18.53 38.91
C PHE A 142 -14.93 -19.74 38.07
N ASN A 143 -15.27 -20.94 38.51
CA ASN A 143 -14.95 -22.20 37.81
C ASN A 143 -16.23 -22.94 37.42
N GLY A 144 -16.72 -22.65 36.22
CA GLY A 144 -17.94 -23.25 35.69
C GLY A 144 -17.77 -24.65 35.10
N GLN A 145 -16.53 -25.09 34.87
CA GLN A 145 -16.21 -26.41 34.29
C GLN A 145 -14.97 -27.02 34.95
N PRO A 146 -15.12 -27.62 36.15
CA PRO A 146 -14.02 -28.32 36.81
C PRO A 146 -13.53 -29.57 36.05
N ASP A 147 -14.40 -30.21 35.27
CA ASP A 147 -14.10 -31.39 34.45
C ASP A 147 -15.03 -31.46 33.22
N ALA A 148 -14.97 -32.55 32.44
CA ALA A 148 -15.71 -32.71 31.20
C ALA A 148 -17.23 -32.95 31.38
N ASP A 149 -17.67 -33.40 32.55
CA ASP A 149 -19.06 -33.85 32.77
C ASP A 149 -19.83 -32.94 33.76
N SER A 150 -19.11 -32.13 34.54
CA SER A 150 -19.66 -31.21 35.55
C SER A 150 -19.62 -29.79 35.03
N GLU A 151 -20.79 -29.23 34.69
CA GLU A 151 -20.88 -27.97 33.95
C GLU A 151 -21.94 -27.00 34.51
N ILE A 152 -21.73 -25.70 34.31
CA ILE A 152 -22.77 -24.68 34.46
C ILE A 152 -22.81 -23.74 33.26
N ARG A 153 -23.97 -23.70 32.60
CA ARG A 153 -24.28 -22.71 31.56
C ARG A 153 -24.63 -21.39 32.22
N VAL A 154 -23.94 -20.33 31.86
CA VAL A 154 -24.32 -18.96 32.25
C VAL A 154 -25.23 -18.37 31.17
N LEU A 155 -26.46 -18.06 31.58
CA LEU A 155 -27.46 -17.40 30.77
C LEU A 155 -27.53 -15.92 31.18
N PHE A 156 -27.03 -15.05 30.31
CA PHE A 156 -27.18 -13.60 30.46
C PHE A 156 -28.49 -13.15 29.81
N ASN A 157 -29.51 -12.86 30.64
CA ASN A 157 -30.90 -12.69 30.21
C ASN A 157 -31.49 -11.29 30.45
N ASN A 158 -30.67 -10.27 30.71
CA ASN A 158 -31.18 -8.90 30.76
C ASN A 158 -31.52 -8.40 29.35
N THR A 159 -32.81 -8.29 29.05
CA THR A 159 -33.34 -7.93 27.73
C THR A 159 -33.53 -6.42 27.53
N SER A 160 -33.25 -5.60 28.53
CA SER A 160 -33.46 -4.14 28.50
C SER A 160 -32.22 -3.33 28.91
N GLY A 161 -31.04 -3.96 28.85
CA GLY A 161 -29.78 -3.26 29.06
C GLY A 161 -28.57 -4.18 29.07
N ASP A 162 -27.42 -3.55 29.28
CA ASP A 162 -26.14 -4.22 29.31
C ASP A 162 -25.93 -4.98 30.63
N GLN A 163 -25.17 -6.08 30.55
CA GLN A 163 -24.60 -6.77 31.69
C GLN A 163 -23.08 -6.72 31.56
N THR A 164 -22.37 -6.83 32.68
CA THR A 164 -20.90 -6.81 32.70
C THR A 164 -20.33 -8.09 33.28
N VAL A 165 -19.16 -8.48 32.78
CA VAL A 165 -18.23 -9.44 33.37
C VAL A 165 -16.94 -8.68 33.67
N SER A 166 -16.64 -8.46 34.95
CA SER A 166 -15.59 -7.55 35.38
C SER A 166 -14.84 -8.07 36.61
N GLY A 167 -13.69 -7.49 36.91
CA GLY A 167 -12.87 -7.86 38.07
C GLY A 167 -11.48 -8.32 37.65
N SER A 168 -10.73 -8.85 38.61
CA SER A 168 -9.33 -9.30 38.43
C SER A 168 -9.13 -10.79 38.67
N GLY A 169 -10.22 -11.52 38.91
CA GLY A 169 -10.23 -12.95 39.21
C GLY A 169 -10.11 -13.84 37.98
N THR A 170 -10.00 -15.14 38.21
CA THR A 170 -10.03 -16.15 37.14
C THR A 170 -11.47 -16.51 36.81
N THR A 171 -11.87 -16.34 35.55
CA THR A 171 -13.25 -16.64 35.09
C THR A 171 -13.21 -17.67 33.98
N THR A 172 -13.61 -18.90 34.32
CA THR A 172 -13.80 -19.99 33.36
C THR A 172 -15.29 -20.33 33.29
N PHE A 173 -15.92 -20.05 32.15
CA PHE A 173 -17.28 -20.48 31.87
C PHE A 173 -17.26 -21.88 31.27
N SER A 174 -18.22 -22.73 31.62
CA SER A 174 -18.44 -23.95 30.82
C SER A 174 -19.13 -23.62 29.51
N MET A 175 -20.21 -22.85 29.60
CA MET A 175 -20.96 -22.40 28.45
C MET A 175 -21.58 -21.02 28.71
N VAL A 176 -21.63 -20.18 27.70
CA VAL A 176 -22.29 -18.87 27.75
C VAL A 176 -23.41 -18.81 26.71
N THR A 177 -24.56 -18.32 27.13
CA THR A 177 -25.70 -18.04 26.25
C THR A 177 -26.16 -16.61 26.46
N LEU A 178 -26.30 -15.87 25.37
CA LEU A 178 -26.90 -14.55 25.35
C LEU A 178 -28.39 -14.68 25.03
N SER A 179 -29.24 -14.08 25.86
CA SER A 179 -30.68 -13.95 25.59
C SER A 179 -31.09 -12.50 25.81
N LYS A 180 -30.68 -11.67 24.86
CA LYS A 180 -30.74 -10.21 24.97
C LYS A 180 -31.84 -9.58 24.11
N LEU A 181 -32.44 -10.33 23.19
CA LEU A 181 -33.48 -9.92 22.23
C LEU A 181 -33.08 -8.78 21.26
N SER A 182 -31.85 -8.28 21.35
CA SER A 182 -31.33 -7.20 20.51
C SER A 182 -29.80 -7.14 20.61
N THR A 183 -29.12 -6.87 19.49
CA THR A 183 -27.68 -6.57 19.46
C THR A 183 -27.32 -5.24 20.12
N ALA A 184 -28.29 -4.37 20.41
CA ALA A 184 -28.06 -3.16 21.21
C ALA A 184 -27.77 -3.48 22.69
N ASN A 185 -28.24 -4.63 23.18
CA ASN A 185 -28.06 -5.09 24.55
C ASN A 185 -26.85 -6.02 24.63
N LYS A 186 -25.93 -5.72 25.56
CA LYS A 186 -24.60 -6.34 25.57
C LYS A 186 -24.32 -7.18 26.82
N VAL A 187 -23.33 -8.06 26.69
CA VAL A 187 -22.50 -8.54 27.79
C VAL A 187 -21.11 -7.98 27.56
N ILE A 188 -20.67 -7.09 28.45
CA ILE A 188 -19.41 -6.35 28.35
C ILE A 188 -18.40 -6.99 29.28
N ALA A 189 -17.41 -7.68 28.72
CA ALA A 189 -16.31 -8.28 29.45
C ALA A 189 -15.09 -7.35 29.48
N SER A 190 -14.57 -7.08 30.69
CA SER A 190 -13.43 -6.18 30.94
C SER A 190 -12.24 -6.89 31.60
N GLN A 191 -12.24 -8.22 31.55
CA GLN A 191 -11.19 -9.10 32.05
C GLN A 191 -11.03 -10.30 31.13
N SER A 192 -9.93 -11.05 31.28
CA SER A 192 -9.80 -12.32 30.59
C SER A 192 -10.89 -13.30 31.05
N VAL A 193 -11.45 -14.01 30.07
CA VAL A 193 -12.42 -15.08 30.27
C VAL A 193 -12.03 -16.28 29.42
N THR A 194 -12.28 -17.47 29.94
CA THR A 194 -12.05 -18.72 29.23
C THR A 194 -13.38 -19.44 29.07
N MET A 195 -13.68 -19.86 27.85
CA MET A 195 -14.81 -20.74 27.57
C MET A 195 -14.38 -22.20 27.78
N GLY A 196 -15.36 -23.08 27.92
CA GLY A 196 -15.14 -24.49 28.23
C GLY A 196 -14.36 -25.26 27.15
N SER A 197 -14.24 -26.57 27.34
CA SER A 197 -13.65 -27.45 26.32
C SER A 197 -14.67 -28.01 25.32
N GLY A 198 -15.95 -27.67 25.47
CA GLY A 198 -17.02 -28.12 24.59
C GLY A 198 -17.02 -27.42 23.22
N THR A 199 -17.55 -28.07 22.19
CA THR A 199 -17.55 -27.49 20.83
C THR A 199 -18.59 -26.40 20.62
N THR A 200 -19.61 -26.31 21.48
CA THR A 200 -20.75 -25.37 21.43
C THR A 200 -20.89 -24.56 22.73
N ASP A 201 -19.78 -24.32 23.40
CA ASP A 201 -19.64 -23.61 24.67
C ASP A 201 -19.83 -22.08 24.57
N PHE A 202 -19.73 -21.50 23.38
CA PHE A 202 -19.96 -20.07 23.17
C PHE A 202 -20.74 -19.80 21.90
N ASP A 203 -21.95 -19.29 22.07
CA ASP A 203 -22.93 -19.09 21.00
C ASP A 203 -23.57 -17.68 21.11
N PRO A 204 -22.88 -16.62 20.62
CA PRO A 204 -23.38 -15.25 20.67
C PRO A 204 -24.47 -15.04 19.60
N ASN A 205 -25.63 -15.69 19.77
CA ASN A 205 -26.72 -15.74 18.78
C ASN A 205 -27.82 -14.69 18.97
N ASP A 206 -28.00 -14.15 20.17
CA ASP A 206 -29.07 -13.22 20.51
C ASP A 206 -28.58 -12.17 21.51
N GLY A 207 -27.98 -11.11 20.96
CA GLY A 207 -27.26 -10.07 21.73
C GLY A 207 -25.81 -9.89 21.32
N THR A 208 -25.13 -8.97 21.98
CA THR A 208 -23.73 -8.69 21.72
C THR A 208 -22.84 -9.15 22.88
N TRP A 209 -21.79 -9.93 22.58
CA TRP A 209 -20.64 -10.03 23.48
C TRP A 209 -19.62 -8.97 23.08
N GLU A 210 -19.24 -8.11 24.02
CA GLU A 210 -18.20 -7.09 23.81
C GLU A 210 -17.02 -7.32 24.78
N GLN A 211 -15.85 -7.66 24.23
CA GLN A 211 -14.60 -7.76 24.98
C GLN A 211 -13.86 -6.42 24.93
N THR A 212 -13.83 -5.69 26.04
CA THR A 212 -13.24 -4.34 26.15
C THR A 212 -11.80 -4.34 26.68
N ALA A 213 -11.42 -5.38 27.41
CA ALA A 213 -10.08 -5.60 27.96
C ALA A 213 -9.86 -7.08 28.27
N GLY A 214 -8.60 -7.53 28.32
CA GLY A 214 -8.27 -8.95 28.50
C GLY A 214 -8.62 -9.80 27.28
N THR A 215 -8.45 -11.12 27.39
CA THR A 215 -8.62 -12.05 26.27
C THR A 215 -9.80 -12.98 26.48
N LEU A 216 -10.70 -13.05 25.50
CA LEU A 216 -11.64 -14.16 25.35
C LEU A 216 -10.87 -15.35 24.77
N THR A 217 -10.80 -16.45 25.51
CA THR A 217 -10.12 -17.68 25.07
C THR A 217 -11.13 -18.80 24.87
N LYS A 218 -11.07 -19.47 23.72
CA LYS A 218 -11.83 -20.67 23.40
C LYS A 218 -10.90 -21.68 22.75
N SER A 219 -10.83 -22.90 23.31
CA SER A 219 -9.79 -23.87 22.94
C SER A 219 -10.25 -24.96 21.98
N ALA A 220 -11.56 -25.09 21.76
CA ALA A 220 -12.12 -26.13 20.90
C ALA A 220 -13.41 -25.65 20.24
N GLY A 221 -13.65 -26.02 18.97
CA GLY A 221 -14.88 -25.71 18.24
C GLY A 221 -14.96 -24.26 17.74
N ALA A 222 -15.69 -24.07 16.65
CA ALA A 222 -15.94 -22.77 16.04
C ALA A 222 -16.68 -21.81 16.99
N ILE A 223 -16.55 -20.51 16.70
CA ILE A 223 -17.50 -19.51 17.18
C ILE A 223 -18.44 -19.21 16.02
N ASP A 224 -19.72 -19.49 16.22
CA ASP A 224 -20.77 -19.13 15.27
C ASP A 224 -21.51 -17.90 15.80
N VAL A 225 -21.36 -16.75 15.14
CA VAL A 225 -22.13 -15.54 15.46
C VAL A 225 -23.43 -15.59 14.69
N GLY A 226 -24.55 -15.90 15.35
CA GLY A 226 -25.86 -16.00 14.72
C GLY A 226 -26.36 -14.68 14.15
N SER A 227 -27.40 -14.75 13.32
CA SER A 227 -27.94 -13.58 12.58
C SER A 227 -28.47 -12.46 13.48
N ASN A 228 -28.88 -12.77 14.71
CA ASN A 228 -29.35 -11.79 15.70
C ASN A 228 -28.27 -11.46 16.75
N GLY A 229 -27.04 -11.92 16.50
CA GLY A 229 -25.92 -11.86 17.42
C GLY A 229 -24.81 -10.93 16.93
N ALA A 230 -23.99 -10.48 17.87
CA ALA A 230 -22.75 -9.80 17.56
C ALA A 230 -21.60 -10.19 18.49
N LEU A 231 -20.40 -10.16 17.93
CA LEU A 231 -19.15 -10.31 18.66
C LEU A 231 -18.27 -9.08 18.41
N ALA A 232 -17.94 -8.35 19.46
CA ALA A 232 -17.19 -7.10 19.39
C ALA A 232 -15.95 -7.13 20.27
N PHE A 233 -14.85 -6.57 19.75
CA PHE A 233 -13.62 -6.33 20.48
C PHE A 233 -13.29 -4.85 20.42
N THR A 234 -13.22 -4.22 21.60
CA THR A 234 -12.94 -2.78 21.75
C THR A 234 -11.88 -2.55 22.82
N GLY A 235 -11.38 -1.31 22.93
CA GLY A 235 -10.38 -0.96 23.94
C GLY A 235 -9.11 -1.78 23.75
N SER A 236 -8.79 -2.66 24.71
CA SER A 236 -7.65 -3.58 24.66
C SER A 236 -8.06 -5.05 24.59
N GLY A 237 -9.35 -5.34 24.38
CA GLY A 237 -9.88 -6.70 24.35
C GLY A 237 -9.33 -7.50 23.18
N GLY A 238 -9.07 -8.79 23.40
CA GLY A 238 -8.55 -9.71 22.39
C GLY A 238 -9.30 -11.03 22.33
N LEU A 239 -9.02 -11.81 21.28
CA LEU A 239 -9.52 -13.16 21.07
C LEU A 239 -8.35 -14.12 20.90
N THR A 240 -8.48 -15.31 21.49
CA THR A 240 -7.70 -16.48 21.11
C THR A 240 -8.66 -17.64 20.88
N LEU A 241 -8.93 -17.93 19.62
CA LEU A 241 -9.70 -19.09 19.18
C LEU A 241 -8.73 -20.15 18.69
N GLN A 242 -8.50 -21.19 19.48
CA GLN A 242 -7.57 -22.27 19.13
C GLN A 242 -8.28 -23.26 18.20
N ASP A 243 -7.62 -23.57 17.08
CA ASP A 243 -7.93 -24.68 16.17
C ASP A 243 -9.36 -24.71 15.59
N ASN A 244 -10.01 -23.58 15.34
CA ASN A 244 -11.26 -23.52 14.57
C ASN A 244 -11.52 -22.13 13.94
N SER A 245 -12.51 -22.08 13.06
CA SER A 245 -12.95 -20.86 12.37
C SER A 245 -13.92 -19.98 13.19
N LEU A 246 -13.92 -18.68 12.90
CA LEU A 246 -14.95 -17.73 13.33
C LEU A 246 -15.93 -17.53 12.17
N ASN A 247 -17.16 -18.03 12.32
CA ASN A 247 -18.21 -17.93 11.31
C ASN A 247 -19.21 -16.83 11.70
N VAL A 248 -19.35 -15.82 10.86
CA VAL A 248 -20.17 -14.65 11.13
C VAL A 248 -21.41 -14.68 10.25
N ASN A 249 -22.58 -14.92 10.86
CA ASN A 249 -23.90 -14.75 10.26
C ASN A 249 -24.58 -13.46 10.71
N GLY A 250 -24.20 -12.92 11.88
CA GLY A 250 -24.63 -11.62 12.41
C GLY A 250 -23.58 -10.54 12.19
N THR A 251 -23.10 -9.92 13.28
CA THR A 251 -22.14 -8.81 13.23
C THR A 251 -20.82 -9.14 13.94
N PHE A 252 -19.69 -8.80 13.33
CA PHE A 252 -18.36 -8.85 13.92
C PHE A 252 -17.69 -7.48 13.92
N VAL A 253 -17.14 -7.04 15.05
CA VAL A 253 -16.45 -5.75 15.18
C VAL A 253 -15.08 -5.93 15.81
N ALA A 254 -14.05 -5.41 15.14
CA ALA A 254 -12.71 -5.26 15.69
C ALA A 254 -12.31 -3.77 15.67
N ASN A 255 -12.36 -3.14 16.83
CA ASN A 255 -11.89 -1.79 17.07
C ASN A 255 -11.08 -1.74 18.37
N THR A 256 -10.02 -2.54 18.41
CA THR A 256 -9.24 -2.82 19.62
C THR A 256 -7.75 -2.59 19.37
N SER A 257 -7.00 -2.24 20.41
CA SER A 257 -5.54 -2.32 20.40
C SER A 257 -5.03 -3.74 20.71
N GLY A 258 -5.92 -4.65 21.11
CA GLY A 258 -5.61 -6.05 21.37
C GLY A 258 -5.38 -6.87 20.10
N THR A 259 -5.03 -8.15 20.30
CA THR A 259 -4.83 -9.11 19.21
C THR A 259 -6.01 -10.07 19.15
N ILE A 260 -6.44 -10.36 17.92
CA ILE A 260 -7.44 -11.38 17.60
C ILE A 260 -6.72 -12.49 16.85
N ALA A 261 -6.52 -13.63 17.48
CA ALA A 261 -5.93 -14.81 16.87
C ALA A 261 -7.00 -15.86 16.61
N ILE A 262 -7.13 -16.30 15.35
CA ILE A 262 -8.16 -17.23 14.90
C ILE A 262 -7.53 -18.44 14.23
N GLY A 263 -7.87 -19.60 14.77
CA GLY A 263 -7.71 -20.89 14.12
C GLY A 263 -6.29 -21.41 14.09
N ASN A 264 -6.11 -22.51 13.36
CA ASN A 264 -4.82 -23.10 13.06
C ASN A 264 -4.85 -23.74 11.67
N GLY A 265 -3.94 -23.32 10.79
CA GLY A 265 -3.79 -23.94 9.49
C GLY A 265 -4.86 -23.58 8.44
N ASN A 266 -6.01 -24.27 8.41
CA ASN A 266 -7.02 -24.12 7.34
C ASN A 266 -8.26 -23.33 7.78
N ASP A 267 -8.22 -22.82 9.01
CA ASP A 267 -9.30 -22.08 9.66
C ASP A 267 -9.30 -20.60 9.29
N GLY A 268 -10.43 -19.94 9.48
CA GLY A 268 -10.52 -18.55 9.07
C GLY A 268 -11.62 -17.73 9.71
N LEU A 269 -11.64 -16.48 9.28
CA LEU A 269 -12.79 -15.60 9.45
C LEU A 269 -13.69 -15.74 8.23
N VAL A 270 -14.94 -16.16 8.44
CA VAL A 270 -15.92 -16.38 7.37
C VAL A 270 -17.10 -15.43 7.55
N ILE A 271 -17.36 -14.58 6.55
CA ILE A 271 -18.51 -13.68 6.51
C ILE A 271 -19.58 -14.28 5.59
N ALA A 272 -20.71 -14.63 6.20
CA ALA A 272 -21.84 -15.28 5.51
C ALA A 272 -22.80 -14.27 4.87
N THR A 273 -23.80 -14.78 4.17
CA THR A 273 -24.88 -13.98 3.56
C THR A 273 -25.62 -13.14 4.58
N GLY A 274 -25.73 -11.84 4.29
CA GLY A 274 -26.40 -10.85 5.15
C GLY A 274 -25.60 -10.41 6.38
N ALA A 275 -24.42 -11.00 6.63
CA ALA A 275 -23.59 -10.67 7.78
C ALA A 275 -22.81 -9.36 7.58
N ALA A 276 -22.30 -8.80 8.68
CA ALA A 276 -21.48 -7.60 8.68
C ALA A 276 -20.18 -7.78 9.47
N ALA A 277 -19.07 -7.28 8.93
CA ALA A 277 -17.79 -7.17 9.64
C ALA A 277 -17.23 -5.75 9.54
N THR A 278 -16.77 -5.18 10.66
CA THR A 278 -16.14 -3.85 10.71
C THR A 278 -14.81 -3.93 11.45
N LEU A 279 -13.72 -3.68 10.73
CA LEU A 279 -12.34 -3.83 11.19
C LEU A 279 -11.61 -2.47 11.10
N THR A 280 -11.68 -1.67 12.16
CA THR A 280 -11.17 -0.28 12.16
C THR A 280 -9.83 -0.11 12.87
N SER A 281 -9.43 -1.09 13.70
CA SER A 281 -8.12 -1.09 14.36
C SER A 281 -7.76 -2.49 14.86
N GLY A 282 -6.51 -2.65 15.31
CA GLY A 282 -6.01 -3.89 15.91
C GLY A 282 -5.33 -4.83 14.93
N THR A 283 -4.81 -5.92 15.49
CA THR A 283 -4.13 -6.97 14.73
C THR A 283 -4.98 -8.24 14.72
N LEU A 284 -5.34 -8.70 13.53
CA LEU A 284 -5.99 -9.98 13.30
C LEU A 284 -4.94 -10.95 12.73
N ASN A 285 -4.70 -12.07 13.41
CA ASN A 285 -3.86 -13.16 12.94
C ASN A 285 -4.77 -14.34 12.59
N LEU A 286 -4.88 -14.65 11.31
CA LEU A 286 -5.74 -15.69 10.77
C LEU A 286 -4.86 -16.84 10.27
N ASN A 287 -4.94 -18.00 10.91
CA ASN A 287 -4.23 -19.19 10.48
C ASN A 287 -5.11 -20.00 9.50
N GLY A 288 -5.17 -19.49 8.27
CA GLY A 288 -5.87 -20.10 7.14
C GLY A 288 -6.39 -19.05 6.17
N ALA A 289 -7.64 -18.59 6.37
CA ALA A 289 -8.31 -17.73 5.39
C ALA A 289 -9.12 -16.57 5.97
N PHE A 290 -9.36 -15.57 5.13
CA PHE A 290 -10.42 -14.58 5.30
C PHE A 290 -11.38 -14.68 4.12
N ALA A 291 -12.56 -15.25 4.36
CA ALA A 291 -13.56 -15.52 3.33
C ALA A 291 -14.78 -14.61 3.47
N MET A 292 -14.96 -13.71 2.51
CA MET A 292 -16.17 -12.90 2.34
C MET A 292 -17.00 -13.50 1.21
N ASN A 293 -17.96 -14.34 1.57
CA ASN A 293 -18.81 -15.04 0.59
C ASN A 293 -19.92 -14.13 0.04
N ASP A 294 -20.39 -13.21 0.88
CA ASP A 294 -21.46 -12.23 0.65
C ASP A 294 -21.35 -11.17 1.78
N GLY A 295 -22.44 -10.54 2.19
CA GLY A 295 -22.48 -9.63 3.33
C GLY A 295 -21.73 -8.32 3.08
N THR A 296 -21.44 -7.60 4.16
CA THR A 296 -20.68 -6.34 4.12
C THR A 296 -19.46 -6.42 5.02
N THR A 297 -18.28 -6.12 4.47
CA THR A 297 -17.04 -6.02 5.22
C THR A 297 -16.44 -4.63 5.02
N THR A 298 -16.12 -3.96 6.13
CA THR A 298 -15.37 -2.70 6.13
C THR A 298 -14.02 -2.93 6.81
N ILE A 299 -12.93 -2.58 6.12
CA ILE A 299 -11.57 -2.58 6.63
C ILE A 299 -11.05 -1.15 6.55
N ASP A 300 -10.87 -0.52 7.70
CA ASP A 300 -10.48 0.88 7.81
C ASP A 300 -9.50 1.09 8.97
N GLY A 301 -8.31 0.48 8.85
CA GLY A 301 -7.19 0.70 9.78
C GLY A 301 -6.66 -0.56 10.45
N ALA A 302 -7.35 -1.70 10.32
CA ALA A 302 -6.87 -2.96 10.87
C ALA A 302 -5.62 -3.50 10.14
N THR A 303 -4.75 -4.19 10.89
CA THR A 303 -3.67 -5.02 10.33
C THR A 303 -4.11 -6.48 10.35
N ILE A 304 -4.25 -7.09 9.18
CA ILE A 304 -4.71 -8.47 9.02
C ILE A 304 -3.57 -9.30 8.45
N ASN A 305 -3.15 -10.30 9.21
CA ASN A 305 -2.13 -11.26 8.81
C ASN A 305 -2.80 -12.60 8.55
N ILE A 306 -2.60 -13.15 7.36
CA ILE A 306 -3.15 -14.43 6.96
C ILE A 306 -1.99 -15.37 6.67
N ASP A 307 -1.91 -16.47 7.41
CA ASP A 307 -1.00 -17.58 7.12
C ASP A 307 -1.82 -18.80 6.70
N PRO A 308 -1.88 -19.13 5.40
CA PRO A 308 -2.60 -20.32 4.92
C PRO A 308 -1.87 -21.63 5.22
N GLN A 309 -0.75 -21.57 5.95
CA GLN A 309 0.03 -22.72 6.38
C GLN A 309 0.04 -22.81 7.91
N GLY A 310 -0.06 -24.02 8.44
CA GLY A 310 -0.09 -24.27 9.88
C GLY A 310 -0.01 -25.76 10.17
N ALA A 311 -0.64 -26.21 11.26
CA ALA A 311 -0.74 -27.65 11.53
C ALA A 311 -1.50 -28.37 10.41
N GLU A 312 -2.57 -27.75 9.90
CA GLU A 312 -3.34 -28.23 8.76
C GLU A 312 -3.33 -27.19 7.64
N ASN A 313 -2.65 -27.43 6.52
CA ASN A 313 -2.60 -26.41 5.47
C ASN A 313 -3.97 -26.11 4.87
N LEU A 314 -4.20 -24.85 4.49
CA LEU A 314 -5.38 -24.45 3.73
C LEU A 314 -5.57 -25.37 2.52
N VAL A 315 -6.80 -25.82 2.31
CA VAL A 315 -7.14 -26.73 1.20
C VAL A 315 -6.77 -26.06 -0.12
N GLY A 316 -6.16 -26.80 -1.04
CA GLY A 316 -5.60 -26.24 -2.28
C GLY A 316 -6.61 -25.53 -3.18
N SER A 317 -7.91 -25.80 -3.06
CA SER A 317 -9.00 -25.13 -3.78
C SER A 317 -9.51 -23.85 -3.10
N ASN A 318 -9.06 -23.55 -1.88
CA ASN A 318 -9.53 -22.43 -1.10
C ASN A 318 -8.58 -21.24 -1.24
N ASN A 319 -9.15 -20.04 -1.18
CA ASN A 319 -8.39 -18.80 -1.27
C ASN A 319 -8.03 -18.29 0.13
N ALA A 320 -6.82 -17.77 0.31
CA ALA A 320 -6.39 -17.21 1.59
C ALA A 320 -7.12 -15.88 1.88
N PHE A 321 -7.27 -15.02 0.88
CA PHE A 321 -8.14 -13.84 0.94
C PHE A 321 -9.17 -13.92 -0.18
N ASN A 322 -10.46 -14.00 0.17
CA ASN A 322 -11.56 -14.15 -0.79
C ASN A 322 -12.59 -13.04 -0.65
N ALA A 323 -12.78 -12.25 -1.71
CA ALA A 323 -13.88 -11.33 -1.88
C ALA A 323 -14.77 -11.79 -3.04
N ALA A 324 -15.79 -12.58 -2.73
CA ALA A 324 -16.69 -13.18 -3.72
C ALA A 324 -17.53 -12.13 -4.46
N GLY A 325 -18.12 -12.52 -5.60
CA GLY A 325 -18.87 -11.61 -6.46
C GLY A 325 -20.06 -10.92 -5.77
N ALA A 326 -20.70 -11.57 -4.80
CA ALA A 326 -21.82 -11.01 -4.03
C ALA A 326 -21.38 -10.13 -2.84
N ALA A 327 -20.15 -10.29 -2.34
CA ALA A 327 -19.68 -9.60 -1.15
C ALA A 327 -19.53 -8.09 -1.37
N ASN A 328 -19.92 -7.27 -0.39
CA ASN A 328 -19.61 -5.85 -0.35
C ASN A 328 -18.36 -5.63 0.48
N LEU A 329 -17.28 -5.17 -0.14
CA LEU A 329 -16.02 -4.88 0.52
C LEU A 329 -15.65 -3.41 0.34
N THR A 330 -15.52 -2.69 1.47
CA THR A 330 -14.86 -1.38 1.53
C THR A 330 -13.56 -1.54 2.31
N PHE A 331 -12.43 -1.47 1.62
CA PHE A 331 -11.09 -1.51 2.20
C PHE A 331 -10.44 -0.14 1.96
N SER A 332 -10.65 0.78 2.91
CA SER A 332 -10.27 2.19 2.78
C SER A 332 -8.90 2.51 3.38
N SER A 333 -8.44 1.72 4.36
CA SER A 333 -7.12 1.85 4.98
C SER A 333 -6.74 0.57 5.74
N GLY A 334 -5.50 0.47 6.17
CA GLY A 334 -4.96 -0.73 6.83
C GLY A 334 -4.19 -1.64 5.87
N THR A 335 -3.87 -2.85 6.30
CA THR A 335 -3.04 -3.78 5.52
C THR A 335 -3.53 -5.21 5.68
N VAL A 336 -3.66 -5.92 4.56
CA VAL A 336 -3.81 -7.38 4.52
C VAL A 336 -2.48 -7.96 4.04
N THR A 337 -1.83 -8.75 4.89
CA THR A 337 -0.60 -9.47 4.56
C THR A 337 -0.89 -10.96 4.43
N ILE A 338 -0.64 -11.54 3.27
CA ILE A 338 -0.57 -13.00 3.11
C ILE A 338 0.88 -13.41 3.38
N ILE A 339 1.13 -14.05 4.53
CA ILE A 339 2.50 -14.33 5.02
C ILE A 339 3.19 -15.36 4.12
N ASN A 340 2.50 -16.45 3.83
CA ASN A 340 3.00 -17.58 3.06
C ASN A 340 2.08 -17.88 1.87
N PRO A 341 2.63 -18.36 0.75
CA PRO A 341 1.80 -18.87 -0.35
C PRO A 341 1.03 -20.13 0.11
N ASN A 342 0.01 -20.54 -0.62
CA ASN A 342 -0.69 -21.80 -0.32
C ASN A 342 0.30 -22.98 -0.43
N ALA A 343 0.30 -23.88 0.56
CA ALA A 343 1.17 -25.07 0.54
C ALA A 343 0.64 -26.17 -0.40
N ASN A 344 -0.69 -26.28 -0.52
CA ASN A 344 -1.35 -27.27 -1.34
C ASN A 344 -1.61 -26.73 -2.76
N THR A 345 -1.37 -27.56 -3.78
CA THR A 345 -1.80 -27.29 -5.15
C THR A 345 -3.31 -27.50 -5.29
N GLY A 346 -4.03 -26.63 -6.02
CA GLY A 346 -5.46 -26.85 -6.24
C GLY A 346 -6.29 -25.71 -6.83
N GLY A 347 -5.65 -24.66 -7.37
CA GLY A 347 -6.34 -23.53 -8.00
C GLY A 347 -6.89 -22.46 -7.05
N GLY A 348 -6.72 -22.63 -5.74
CA GLY A 348 -6.96 -21.61 -4.73
C GLY A 348 -5.85 -20.55 -4.75
N ASN A 349 -6.26 -19.29 -4.62
CA ASN A 349 -5.40 -18.13 -4.77
C ASN A 349 -5.00 -17.54 -3.41
N ALA A 350 -3.83 -16.92 -3.32
CA ALA A 350 -3.48 -16.09 -2.18
C ALA A 350 -4.46 -14.90 -2.07
N VAL A 351 -4.81 -14.31 -3.21
CA VAL A 351 -5.80 -13.22 -3.30
C VAL A 351 -6.80 -13.54 -4.41
N GLN A 352 -8.07 -13.62 -4.06
CA GLN A 352 -9.19 -13.79 -4.97
C GLN A 352 -10.16 -12.63 -4.80
N VAL A 353 -10.24 -11.77 -5.82
CA VAL A 353 -11.27 -10.75 -5.93
C VAL A 353 -12.11 -11.06 -7.16
N VAL A 354 -13.43 -11.14 -6.98
CA VAL A 354 -14.37 -11.46 -8.05
C VAL A 354 -15.30 -10.27 -8.28
N ALA A 355 -15.38 -9.81 -9.52
CA ALA A 355 -16.39 -8.84 -9.93
C ALA A 355 -17.79 -9.46 -9.88
N GLY A 356 -18.79 -8.70 -9.47
CA GLY A 356 -20.16 -9.20 -9.33
C GLY A 356 -21.10 -8.12 -8.82
N ALA A 357 -22.24 -8.55 -8.26
CA ALA A 357 -23.27 -7.63 -7.75
C ALA A 357 -22.82 -6.83 -6.51
N GLY A 358 -21.89 -7.37 -5.73
CA GLY A 358 -21.36 -6.72 -4.53
C GLY A 358 -20.23 -5.74 -4.84
N THR A 359 -20.24 -4.62 -4.13
CA THR A 359 -19.25 -3.53 -4.29
C THR A 359 -17.84 -3.98 -3.87
N LYS A 360 -16.81 -3.51 -4.58
CA LYS A 360 -15.40 -3.73 -4.25
C LYS A 360 -14.66 -2.40 -4.33
N ASN A 361 -14.38 -1.79 -3.18
CA ASN A 361 -13.63 -0.54 -3.08
C ASN A 361 -12.33 -0.80 -2.31
N PHE A 362 -11.19 -0.52 -2.94
CA PHE A 362 -9.86 -0.69 -2.37
C PHE A 362 -9.08 0.63 -2.26
N ALA A 363 -9.73 1.79 -2.46
CA ALA A 363 -9.06 3.07 -2.41
C ALA A 363 -8.43 3.33 -1.02
N GLY A 364 -7.11 3.41 -0.95
CA GLY A 364 -6.35 3.60 0.30
C GLY A 364 -5.92 2.30 1.01
N SER A 365 -6.36 1.14 0.52
CA SER A 365 -5.92 -0.17 1.05
C SER A 365 -4.47 -0.51 0.72
N THR A 366 -3.93 -1.50 1.44
CA THR A 366 -2.67 -2.17 1.09
C THR A 366 -2.85 -3.68 1.14
N ILE A 367 -2.54 -4.37 0.05
CA ILE A 367 -2.37 -5.83 0.01
C ILE A 367 -0.88 -6.12 -0.09
N GLN A 368 -0.37 -6.94 0.82
CA GLN A 368 1.02 -7.35 0.86
C GLN A 368 1.14 -8.88 0.72
N LEU A 369 2.01 -9.32 -0.19
CA LEU A 369 2.34 -10.73 -0.42
C LEU A 369 3.75 -11.01 0.07
N GLY A 370 3.84 -11.86 1.10
CA GLY A 370 5.04 -12.08 1.90
C GLY A 370 5.24 -11.00 2.96
N ASN A 371 5.79 -11.38 4.11
CA ASN A 371 6.03 -10.48 5.25
C ASN A 371 7.48 -9.96 5.35
N GLY A 372 8.33 -10.22 4.35
CA GLY A 372 9.75 -9.85 4.33
C GLY A 372 10.67 -10.77 5.13
N VAL A 373 10.12 -11.75 5.86
CA VAL A 373 10.89 -12.58 6.81
C VAL A 373 10.72 -14.08 6.52
N SER A 374 9.49 -14.55 6.27
CA SER A 374 9.22 -15.97 6.10
C SER A 374 9.84 -16.52 4.82
N THR A 375 10.46 -17.70 4.95
CA THR A 375 11.04 -18.47 3.84
C THR A 375 10.27 -19.76 3.56
N THR A 376 9.12 -19.98 4.22
CA THR A 376 8.33 -21.22 4.10
C THR A 376 7.91 -21.45 2.65
N ALA A 377 8.16 -22.65 2.13
CA ALA A 377 7.91 -22.96 0.72
C ALA A 377 6.41 -22.93 0.37
N GLY A 378 6.10 -22.57 -0.87
CA GLY A 378 4.77 -22.71 -1.45
C GLY A 378 4.61 -23.93 -2.34
N SER A 379 3.37 -24.18 -2.74
CA SER A 379 3.06 -25.02 -3.89
C SER A 379 3.60 -24.41 -5.18
N THR A 380 3.50 -25.12 -6.31
CA THR A 380 3.87 -24.60 -7.63
C THR A 380 3.06 -23.38 -8.08
N ASP A 381 2.00 -23.03 -7.36
CA ASP A 381 1.14 -21.89 -7.65
C ASP A 381 1.65 -20.60 -7.00
N GLY A 382 2.47 -20.70 -5.95
CA GLY A 382 3.02 -19.55 -5.24
C GLY A 382 1.92 -18.63 -4.68
N PHE A 383 2.14 -17.32 -4.77
CA PHE A 383 1.13 -16.32 -4.43
C PHE A 383 0.33 -15.95 -5.68
N ASP A 384 -0.62 -16.81 -6.05
CA ASP A 384 -1.55 -16.51 -7.12
C ASP A 384 -2.53 -15.41 -6.71
N MET A 385 -2.73 -14.47 -7.63
CA MET A 385 -3.57 -13.30 -7.45
C MET A 385 -4.54 -13.15 -8.63
N ASN A 386 -5.83 -13.18 -8.33
CA ASN A 386 -6.89 -12.74 -9.21
C ASN A 386 -7.41 -11.38 -8.71
N CYS A 387 -7.20 -10.32 -9.50
CA CYS A 387 -7.61 -8.96 -9.16
C CYS A 387 -9.09 -8.66 -9.46
N GLY A 388 -9.78 -9.54 -10.18
CA GLY A 388 -11.13 -9.32 -10.69
C GLY A 388 -11.19 -8.36 -11.88
N THR A 389 -12.02 -8.68 -12.87
CA THR A 389 -12.23 -7.78 -14.02
C THR A 389 -12.85 -6.46 -13.56
N THR A 390 -12.41 -5.33 -14.11
CA THR A 390 -12.91 -3.97 -13.79
C THR A 390 -12.76 -3.51 -12.33
N ILE A 391 -12.07 -4.27 -11.48
CA ILE A 391 -11.77 -3.87 -10.11
C ILE A 391 -10.39 -3.24 -10.05
N THR A 392 -10.31 -2.06 -9.44
CA THR A 392 -9.07 -1.37 -9.13
C THR A 392 -8.68 -1.66 -7.69
N LEU A 393 -7.52 -2.29 -7.48
CA LEU A 393 -6.95 -2.53 -6.15
C LEU A 393 -6.25 -1.27 -5.62
N GLY A 394 -5.93 -1.24 -4.32
CA GLY A 394 -5.16 -0.17 -3.68
C GLY A 394 -3.66 -0.34 -3.92
N ASN A 395 -2.87 -0.20 -2.86
CA ASN A 395 -1.43 -0.48 -2.93
C ASN A 395 -1.19 -1.99 -3.00
N LEU A 396 -0.20 -2.40 -3.80
CA LEU A 396 0.30 -3.76 -3.84
C LEU A 396 1.77 -3.80 -3.46
N ILE A 397 2.10 -4.62 -2.45
CA ILE A 397 3.46 -4.83 -1.99
C ILE A 397 3.83 -6.30 -2.18
N VAL A 398 4.93 -6.55 -2.89
CA VAL A 398 5.61 -7.85 -2.92
C VAL A 398 6.83 -7.74 -2.00
N ASN A 399 6.75 -8.34 -0.83
CA ASN A 399 7.84 -8.35 0.15
C ASN A 399 8.14 -9.79 0.55
N ASN A 400 8.64 -10.54 -0.40
CA ASN A 400 8.66 -11.97 -0.31
C ASN A 400 10.10 -12.47 -0.50
N PRO A 401 10.85 -12.68 0.60
CA PRO A 401 12.27 -12.99 0.55
C PRO A 401 12.51 -14.39 -0.05
N SER A 402 13.78 -14.78 -0.17
CA SER A 402 14.20 -16.06 -0.76
C SER A 402 13.42 -17.26 -0.22
N GLY A 403 12.95 -18.14 -1.11
CA GLY A 403 12.32 -19.41 -0.77
C GLY A 403 11.72 -20.09 -2.00
N THR A 404 11.43 -21.39 -1.91
CA THR A 404 10.93 -22.18 -3.05
C THR A 404 9.46 -21.85 -3.35
N ASN A 405 9.17 -21.61 -4.63
CA ASN A 405 7.84 -21.21 -5.13
C ASN A 405 7.20 -20.01 -4.42
N ARG A 406 8.03 -19.13 -3.88
CA ARG A 406 7.60 -17.86 -3.32
C ARG A 406 7.70 -16.80 -4.42
N PHE A 407 6.86 -16.89 -5.45
CA PHE A 407 6.68 -15.83 -6.46
C PHE A 407 5.22 -15.34 -6.43
N VAL A 408 4.99 -14.12 -6.86
CA VAL A 408 3.64 -13.59 -7.09
C VAL A 408 3.30 -13.78 -8.56
N ARG A 409 2.10 -14.24 -8.87
CA ARG A 409 1.63 -14.42 -10.25
C ARG A 409 0.19 -13.93 -10.39
N LEU A 410 -0.08 -13.25 -11.50
CA LEU A 410 -1.46 -12.91 -11.87
C LEU A 410 -2.15 -14.12 -12.49
N VAL A 411 -3.39 -14.36 -12.10
CA VAL A 411 -4.23 -15.41 -12.67
C VAL A 411 -5.60 -14.87 -13.09
N SER A 412 -6.18 -15.51 -14.11
CA SER A 412 -7.50 -15.23 -14.70
C SER A 412 -7.71 -13.91 -15.46
N ASN A 413 -7.12 -12.78 -15.05
CA ASN A 413 -7.32 -11.49 -15.72
C ASN A 413 -6.19 -10.49 -15.50
N ASP A 414 -6.18 -9.44 -16.34
CA ASP A 414 -5.37 -8.24 -16.15
C ASP A 414 -5.66 -7.58 -14.80
N CYS A 415 -4.66 -6.93 -14.23
CA CYS A 415 -4.75 -6.33 -12.90
C CYS A 415 -4.54 -4.81 -12.96
N GLU A 416 -5.43 -4.06 -12.31
CA GLU A 416 -5.33 -2.61 -12.14
C GLU A 416 -4.98 -2.28 -10.68
N ILE A 417 -3.82 -1.68 -10.48
CA ILE A 417 -3.36 -1.15 -9.19
C ILE A 417 -3.59 0.36 -9.19
N GLY A 418 -4.62 0.81 -8.49
CA GLY A 418 -5.04 2.22 -8.41
C GLY A 418 -4.13 3.10 -7.57
N SER A 419 -3.10 2.54 -6.94
CA SER A 419 -2.12 3.25 -6.12
C SER A 419 -0.71 2.72 -6.41
N ASP A 420 0.18 2.64 -5.42
CA ASP A 420 1.56 2.28 -5.64
C ASP A 420 1.75 0.76 -5.76
N MET A 421 2.61 0.34 -6.70
CA MET A 421 3.09 -1.02 -6.84
C MET A 421 4.56 -1.09 -6.38
N THR A 422 4.84 -1.88 -5.34
CA THR A 422 6.18 -2.00 -4.77
C THR A 422 6.65 -3.45 -4.71
N ILE A 423 7.74 -3.76 -5.40
CA ILE A 423 8.47 -5.01 -5.27
C ILE A 423 9.68 -4.76 -4.37
N THR A 424 9.54 -5.03 -3.09
CA THR A 424 10.62 -4.90 -2.10
C THR A 424 11.63 -6.04 -2.25
N ALA A 425 11.13 -7.27 -2.35
CA ALA A 425 11.92 -8.49 -2.50
C ALA A 425 11.07 -9.59 -3.16
N GLY A 426 11.73 -10.55 -3.81
CA GLY A 426 11.07 -11.64 -4.52
C GLY A 426 10.75 -11.31 -5.97
N GLN A 427 9.93 -12.14 -6.60
CA GLN A 427 9.57 -12.02 -8.01
C GLN A 427 8.07 -11.74 -8.19
N PHE A 428 7.74 -10.74 -9.01
CA PHE A 428 6.42 -10.59 -9.63
C PHE A 428 6.47 -11.18 -11.05
N ASN A 429 5.77 -12.28 -11.25
CA ASN A 429 5.86 -13.15 -12.42
C ASN A 429 4.60 -13.04 -13.30
N MET A 430 4.74 -12.38 -14.44
CA MET A 430 3.70 -12.25 -15.46
C MET A 430 3.84 -13.29 -16.58
N VAL A 431 4.94 -14.06 -16.62
CA VAL A 431 5.21 -15.10 -17.64
C VAL A 431 4.14 -16.18 -17.62
N ALA A 432 3.87 -16.71 -16.43
CA ALA A 432 2.93 -17.82 -16.24
C ALA A 432 1.47 -17.36 -16.16
N GLY A 433 1.22 -16.07 -15.91
CA GLY A 433 -0.12 -15.50 -15.88
C GLY A 433 -0.68 -15.17 -17.26
N ALA A 434 0.15 -14.66 -18.17
CA ALA A 434 -0.29 -14.13 -19.47
C ALA A 434 -1.32 -12.98 -19.36
N PHE A 435 -1.28 -12.21 -18.28
CA PHE A 435 -2.11 -11.02 -18.02
C PHE A 435 -1.26 -9.75 -17.87
N ASP A 436 -1.81 -8.63 -18.31
CA ASP A 436 -1.19 -7.31 -18.23
C ASP A 436 -1.38 -6.66 -16.85
N LEU A 437 -0.54 -5.66 -16.56
CA LEU A 437 -0.56 -4.91 -15.30
C LEU A 437 -0.69 -3.42 -15.60
N SER A 438 -1.64 -2.76 -14.94
CA SER A 438 -1.77 -1.30 -14.96
C SER A 438 -1.51 -0.74 -13.57
N VAL A 439 -0.84 0.41 -13.50
CA VAL A 439 -0.47 1.09 -12.26
C VAL A 439 -0.78 2.58 -12.38
N ALA A 440 -1.64 3.09 -11.50
CA ALA A 440 -2.02 4.50 -11.43
C ALA A 440 -1.13 5.32 -10.48
N GLY A 441 -0.42 4.67 -9.54
CA GLY A 441 0.57 5.28 -8.64
C GLY A 441 2.02 5.07 -9.07
N ASN A 442 2.96 5.16 -8.14
CA ASN A 442 4.37 4.90 -8.37
C ASN A 442 4.64 3.40 -8.52
N PHE A 443 5.68 3.06 -9.28
CA PHE A 443 6.20 1.70 -9.38
C PHE A 443 7.63 1.67 -8.87
N SER A 444 7.89 0.85 -7.85
CA SER A 444 9.22 0.68 -7.27
C SER A 444 9.64 -0.78 -7.34
N ASN A 445 10.77 -1.06 -7.99
CA ASN A 445 11.31 -2.41 -8.12
C ASN A 445 12.70 -2.54 -7.50
N SER A 446 12.77 -3.22 -6.36
CA SER A 446 14.00 -3.60 -5.67
C SER A 446 14.18 -5.14 -5.62
N GLY A 447 13.17 -5.89 -6.07
CA GLY A 447 13.24 -7.33 -6.33
C GLY A 447 13.39 -7.63 -7.82
N ALA A 448 12.51 -8.48 -8.35
CA ALA A 448 12.48 -8.85 -9.77
C ALA A 448 11.08 -8.74 -10.37
N LEU A 449 10.99 -8.13 -11.56
CA LEU A 449 9.85 -8.22 -12.46
C LEU A 449 10.19 -9.23 -13.56
N ALA A 450 9.36 -10.27 -13.73
CA ALA A 450 9.43 -11.20 -14.85
C ALA A 450 8.23 -10.94 -15.78
N PRO A 451 8.35 -10.00 -16.74
CA PRO A 451 7.21 -9.51 -17.52
C PRO A 451 6.70 -10.51 -18.57
N GLY A 452 7.46 -11.56 -18.91
CA GLY A 452 7.13 -12.46 -20.01
C GLY A 452 6.95 -11.70 -21.32
N SER A 453 5.80 -11.87 -21.97
CA SER A 453 5.41 -11.09 -23.16
C SER A 453 4.36 -10.01 -22.88
N ARG A 454 4.16 -9.65 -21.59
CA ARG A 454 3.06 -8.80 -21.13
C ARG A 454 3.40 -7.32 -21.11
N THR A 455 2.36 -6.51 -21.03
CA THR A 455 2.44 -5.05 -20.98
C THR A 455 2.28 -4.56 -19.55
N VAL A 456 3.12 -3.61 -19.17
CA VAL A 456 2.91 -2.78 -17.98
C VAL A 456 2.48 -1.38 -18.43
N THR A 457 1.35 -0.92 -17.92
CA THR A 457 0.74 0.37 -18.27
C THR A 457 0.80 1.33 -17.08
N PHE A 458 1.24 2.56 -17.31
CA PHE A 458 1.22 3.65 -16.34
C PHE A 458 0.12 4.63 -16.73
N ASN A 459 -1.00 4.61 -16.00
CA ASN A 459 -2.26 5.28 -16.35
C ASN A 459 -2.77 6.23 -15.26
N GLY A 460 -1.86 6.74 -14.41
CA GLY A 460 -2.22 7.64 -13.32
C GLY A 460 -2.80 8.97 -13.79
N THR A 461 -3.30 9.75 -12.82
CA THR A 461 -3.75 11.14 -13.03
C THR A 461 -2.83 12.16 -12.35
N GLY A 462 -1.97 11.72 -11.42
CA GLY A 462 -0.91 12.52 -10.81
C GLY A 462 0.47 12.17 -11.38
N ALA A 463 1.53 12.81 -10.88
CA ALA A 463 2.89 12.44 -11.26
C ALA A 463 3.22 11.01 -10.81
N GLN A 464 3.85 10.22 -11.68
CA GLN A 464 4.28 8.85 -11.38
C GLN A 464 5.80 8.72 -11.54
N THR A 465 6.41 7.90 -10.70
CA THR A 465 7.81 7.52 -10.80
C THR A 465 7.95 6.01 -11.03
N ILE A 466 8.79 5.62 -11.99
CA ILE A 466 9.26 4.25 -12.20
C ILE A 466 10.66 4.14 -11.59
N GLY A 467 10.76 3.65 -10.36
CA GLY A 467 11.99 3.64 -9.57
C GLY A 467 12.32 2.29 -8.94
N GLY A 468 12.97 2.35 -7.77
CA GLY A 468 13.53 1.19 -7.08
C GLY A 468 15.03 1.03 -7.33
N THR A 469 15.66 0.12 -6.58
CA THR A 469 17.12 -0.10 -6.68
C THR A 469 17.52 -0.98 -7.86
N THR A 470 16.58 -1.72 -8.43
CA THR A 470 16.81 -2.63 -9.55
C THR A 470 16.30 -2.00 -10.85
N ALA A 471 17.14 -1.99 -11.89
CA ALA A 471 16.72 -1.55 -13.22
C ALA A 471 15.59 -2.46 -13.73
N THR A 472 14.46 -1.87 -14.12
CA THR A 472 13.28 -2.64 -14.49
C THR A 472 13.28 -2.95 -15.99
N THR A 473 13.13 -4.23 -16.33
CA THR A 473 12.88 -4.67 -17.71
C THR A 473 11.41 -4.92 -17.92
N PHE A 474 10.82 -4.19 -18.86
CA PHE A 474 9.47 -4.37 -19.37
C PHE A 474 9.51 -5.11 -20.70
N SER A 475 8.52 -5.97 -20.95
CA SER A 475 8.29 -6.49 -22.30
C SER A 475 7.48 -5.47 -23.09
N GLY A 476 6.21 -5.27 -22.78
CA GLY A 476 5.45 -4.09 -23.23
C GLY A 476 5.52 -2.98 -22.18
N LEU A 477 5.71 -1.74 -22.63
CA LEU A 477 5.62 -0.54 -21.77
C LEU A 477 4.64 0.46 -22.39
N THR A 478 3.58 0.77 -21.66
CA THR A 478 2.61 1.80 -22.04
C THR A 478 2.64 2.95 -21.06
N ILE A 479 2.75 4.18 -21.55
CA ILE A 479 2.63 5.42 -20.77
C ILE A 479 1.38 6.15 -21.22
N ASN A 480 0.38 6.19 -20.35
CA ASN A 480 -0.95 6.76 -20.57
C ASN A 480 -1.42 7.60 -19.38
N ASN A 481 -0.51 8.43 -18.87
CA ASN A 481 -0.79 9.33 -17.75
C ASN A 481 -1.27 10.68 -18.28
N VAL A 482 -2.58 10.80 -18.47
CA VAL A 482 -3.20 11.98 -19.08
C VAL A 482 -3.23 13.22 -18.17
N GLY A 483 -2.96 13.06 -16.86
CA GLY A 483 -3.04 14.13 -15.87
C GLY A 483 -1.71 14.58 -15.25
N GLY A 484 -0.62 13.84 -15.48
CA GLY A 484 0.68 14.06 -14.87
C GLY A 484 1.86 13.54 -15.69
N SER A 485 3.08 13.74 -15.19
CA SER A 485 4.31 13.24 -15.82
C SER A 485 4.68 11.86 -15.30
N VAL A 486 5.15 10.96 -16.16
CA VAL A 486 5.86 9.75 -15.73
C VAL A 486 7.36 9.98 -15.81
N THR A 487 8.09 9.69 -14.73
CA THR A 487 9.55 9.88 -14.65
C THR A 487 10.27 8.58 -14.29
N LEU A 488 11.39 8.29 -14.94
CA LEU A 488 12.30 7.22 -14.51
C LEU A 488 13.13 7.66 -13.31
N GLY A 489 13.04 6.92 -12.21
CA GLY A 489 13.91 7.01 -11.04
C GLY A 489 15.15 6.10 -11.12
N ASN A 490 15.18 5.15 -12.06
CA ASN A 490 16.33 4.28 -12.36
C ASN A 490 16.34 3.96 -13.87
N ASN A 491 17.44 3.40 -14.38
CA ASN A 491 17.48 2.88 -15.74
C ASN A 491 16.40 1.81 -15.95
N ALA A 492 15.82 1.77 -17.14
CA ALA A 492 14.79 0.79 -17.50
C ALA A 492 15.02 0.26 -18.92
N SER A 493 14.36 -0.86 -19.24
CA SER A 493 14.36 -1.41 -20.59
C SER A 493 12.95 -1.75 -21.06
N ALA A 494 12.67 -1.57 -22.34
CA ALA A 494 11.45 -2.06 -23.00
C ALA A 494 11.84 -2.94 -24.20
N THR A 495 11.59 -4.25 -24.11
CA THR A 495 12.04 -5.23 -25.11
C THR A 495 10.99 -5.60 -26.16
N GLY A 496 9.78 -5.08 -26.00
CA GLY A 496 8.63 -5.24 -26.88
C GLY A 496 8.01 -3.87 -27.21
N ALA A 497 6.68 -3.79 -27.34
CA ALA A 497 6.02 -2.55 -27.72
C ALA A 497 6.24 -1.43 -26.69
N LEU A 498 6.61 -0.24 -27.18
CA LEU A 498 6.65 1.01 -26.43
C LEU A 498 5.52 1.91 -26.92
N THR A 499 4.50 2.12 -26.10
CA THR A 499 3.31 2.90 -26.45
C THR A 499 3.22 4.13 -25.57
N LEU A 500 3.31 5.32 -26.14
CA LEU A 500 3.29 6.58 -25.39
C LEU A 500 2.12 7.44 -25.87
N THR A 501 1.08 7.58 -25.06
CA THR A 501 0.04 8.61 -25.24
C THR A 501 0.33 9.84 -24.40
N SER A 502 1.30 9.74 -23.49
CA SER A 502 1.86 10.84 -22.69
C SER A 502 3.38 10.69 -22.65
N ASP A 503 4.09 11.78 -22.34
CA ASP A 503 5.56 11.78 -22.33
C ASP A 503 6.12 10.93 -21.17
N LEU A 504 7.27 10.28 -21.42
CA LEU A 504 8.10 9.65 -20.40
C LEU A 504 9.38 10.46 -20.20
N ASN A 505 9.60 11.01 -19.01
CA ASN A 505 10.82 11.70 -18.67
C ASN A 505 11.87 10.73 -18.10
N THR A 506 13.06 10.71 -18.66
CA THR A 506 14.15 9.84 -18.19
C THR A 506 15.10 10.55 -17.22
N GLY A 507 15.08 11.88 -17.15
CA GLY A 507 16.03 12.65 -16.34
C GLY A 507 17.48 12.29 -16.68
N THR A 508 18.26 11.87 -15.69
CA THR A 508 19.62 11.36 -15.89
C THR A 508 19.69 9.87 -16.25
N ASN A 509 18.57 9.16 -16.18
CA ASN A 509 18.47 7.73 -16.47
C ASN A 509 18.33 7.48 -17.97
N THR A 510 18.36 6.20 -18.36
CA THR A 510 18.23 5.74 -19.74
C THR A 510 17.13 4.71 -19.87
N LEU A 511 16.27 4.88 -20.88
CA LEU A 511 15.39 3.82 -21.39
C LEU A 511 16.12 3.06 -22.52
N THR A 512 16.41 1.78 -22.32
CA THR A 512 16.97 0.93 -23.38
C THR A 512 15.84 0.21 -24.12
N THR A 513 15.84 0.21 -25.44
CA THR A 513 14.84 -0.50 -26.25
C THR A 513 15.48 -1.46 -27.24
N THR A 514 14.89 -2.66 -27.41
CA THR A 514 15.40 -3.71 -28.30
C THR A 514 14.23 -4.47 -28.91
N GLY A 515 14.25 -4.77 -30.22
CA GLY A 515 13.22 -5.57 -30.91
C GLY A 515 11.83 -4.92 -31.05
N GLY A 516 11.51 -3.94 -30.20
CA GLY A 516 10.21 -3.30 -30.07
C GLY A 516 9.85 -2.23 -31.10
N THR A 517 8.54 -2.04 -31.30
CA THR A 517 7.91 -0.93 -32.04
C THR A 517 7.57 0.23 -31.12
N CYS A 518 7.55 1.45 -31.66
CA CYS A 518 7.03 2.63 -30.95
C CYS A 518 5.67 3.01 -31.52
N SER A 519 4.75 3.44 -30.66
CA SER A 519 3.44 3.95 -31.08
C SER A 519 2.94 5.06 -30.15
N GLY A 520 1.89 5.75 -30.58
CA GLY A 520 1.28 6.86 -29.84
C GLY A 520 1.88 8.23 -30.14
N THR A 521 1.42 9.23 -29.40
CA THR A 521 1.66 10.66 -29.62
C THR A 521 2.67 11.27 -28.65
N GLY A 522 3.02 10.60 -27.56
CA GLY A 522 4.01 11.03 -26.57
C GLY A 522 5.45 10.81 -27.01
N ASP A 523 6.38 11.47 -26.34
CA ASP A 523 7.82 11.35 -26.55
C ASP A 523 8.51 10.76 -25.30
N VAL A 524 9.61 10.03 -25.49
CA VAL A 524 10.61 9.89 -24.41
C VAL A 524 11.44 11.17 -24.38
N VAL A 525 11.35 11.91 -23.28
CA VAL A 525 12.16 13.10 -23.02
C VAL A 525 13.39 12.69 -22.21
N GLY A 526 14.57 12.92 -22.79
CA GLY A 526 15.88 12.48 -22.33
C GLY A 526 16.38 11.23 -23.09
N ASN A 527 17.16 10.37 -22.43
CA ASN A 527 17.93 9.31 -23.07
C ASN A 527 17.10 8.07 -23.44
N THR A 528 17.01 7.79 -24.75
CA THR A 528 16.62 6.48 -25.29
C THR A 528 17.81 5.81 -25.98
N THR A 529 18.18 4.61 -25.55
CA THR A 529 19.27 3.83 -26.17
C THR A 529 18.72 2.61 -26.90
N ARG A 530 19.31 2.29 -28.05
CA ARG A 530 19.09 1.04 -28.78
C ARG A 530 20.40 0.33 -29.08
N THR A 531 20.36 -1.00 -29.01
CA THR A 531 21.51 -1.89 -29.29
C THR A 531 21.23 -2.87 -30.43
N ASP A 532 20.11 -2.68 -31.13
CA ASP A 532 19.57 -3.57 -32.16
C ASP A 532 19.46 -2.88 -33.54
N LEU A 533 20.32 -1.88 -33.79
CA LEU A 533 20.42 -1.22 -35.08
C LEU A 533 21.03 -2.19 -36.09
N VAL A 534 20.34 -2.37 -37.21
CA VAL A 534 20.78 -3.22 -38.31
C VAL A 534 20.53 -2.51 -39.64
N VAL A 535 21.32 -2.86 -40.65
CA VAL A 535 21.23 -2.27 -41.99
C VAL A 535 19.83 -2.49 -42.57
N GLY A 536 19.26 -1.43 -43.14
CA GLY A 536 17.98 -1.45 -43.85
C GLY A 536 16.73 -1.37 -42.98
N THR A 537 16.86 -1.44 -41.64
CA THR A 537 15.70 -1.41 -40.74
C THR A 537 15.62 -0.09 -39.97
N PRO A 538 14.55 0.71 -40.12
CA PRO A 538 14.34 1.90 -39.29
C PRO A 538 14.10 1.48 -37.84
N ARG A 539 14.77 2.16 -36.91
CA ARG A 539 14.53 2.01 -35.46
C ARG A 539 14.02 3.32 -34.89
N CYS A 540 12.91 3.25 -34.16
CA CYS A 540 12.34 4.38 -33.45
C CYS A 540 13.03 4.61 -32.09
N PHE A 541 13.12 5.86 -31.66
CA PHE A 541 13.71 6.29 -30.40
C PHE A 541 12.70 7.13 -29.62
N GLY A 542 11.88 6.46 -28.82
CA GLY A 542 10.92 7.11 -27.93
C GLY A 542 9.72 7.77 -28.62
N ASN A 543 9.63 7.75 -29.95
CA ASN A 543 8.43 8.09 -30.71
C ASN A 543 8.49 7.48 -32.12
N THR A 544 7.33 7.22 -32.75
CA THR A 544 7.26 6.67 -34.11
C THR A 544 7.95 7.54 -35.17
N ASN A 545 8.01 8.86 -34.97
CA ASN A 545 8.60 9.82 -35.90
C ASN A 545 10.02 10.28 -35.53
N VAL A 546 10.63 9.69 -34.50
CA VAL A 546 12.06 9.86 -34.21
C VAL A 546 12.75 8.56 -34.62
N GLN A 547 13.35 8.54 -35.81
CA GLN A 547 13.89 7.31 -36.41
C GLN A 547 15.33 7.47 -36.88
N ILE A 548 16.10 6.40 -36.72
CA ILE A 548 17.41 6.25 -37.34
C ILE A 548 17.41 4.96 -38.16
N THR A 549 17.77 5.08 -39.43
CA THR A 549 17.96 3.94 -40.34
C THR A 549 19.42 3.87 -40.74
N VAL A 550 20.06 2.72 -40.51
CA VAL A 550 21.39 2.45 -41.06
C VAL A 550 21.21 2.02 -42.50
N ASN A 551 21.63 2.83 -43.46
CA ASN A 551 21.45 2.54 -44.88
C ASN A 551 22.47 1.51 -45.39
N ALA A 552 22.20 0.91 -46.56
CA ALA A 552 23.10 -0.04 -47.17
C ALA A 552 24.47 0.59 -47.48
N GLY A 553 25.55 -0.10 -47.09
CA GLY A 553 26.92 0.40 -47.21
C GLY A 553 27.52 0.95 -45.91
N ALA A 554 26.70 1.34 -44.93
CA ALA A 554 27.15 1.79 -43.62
C ALA A 554 27.40 0.64 -42.62
N THR A 555 28.28 0.89 -41.64
CA THR A 555 28.47 -0.02 -40.50
C THR A 555 27.55 0.39 -39.35
N ALA A 556 26.66 -0.52 -38.93
CA ALA A 556 25.74 -0.24 -37.83
C ALA A 556 26.49 0.01 -36.51
N PRO A 557 26.12 1.03 -35.73
CA PRO A 557 26.61 1.20 -34.37
C PRO A 557 26.22 0.04 -33.46
N THR A 558 27.09 -0.34 -32.52
CA THR A 558 26.76 -1.35 -31.49
C THR A 558 25.72 -0.84 -30.50
N ALA A 559 25.66 0.49 -30.31
CA ALA A 559 24.54 1.16 -29.68
C ALA A 559 24.35 2.55 -30.28
N MET A 560 23.14 3.09 -30.16
CA MET A 560 22.81 4.49 -30.46
C MET A 560 21.97 5.03 -29.32
N THR A 561 22.37 6.16 -28.76
CA THR A 561 21.57 6.91 -27.79
C THR A 561 21.04 8.18 -28.43
N VAL A 562 19.74 8.41 -28.29
CA VAL A 562 19.07 9.66 -28.64
C VAL A 562 18.60 10.30 -27.34
N ASP A 563 19.12 11.48 -27.04
CA ASP A 563 18.64 12.35 -25.96
C ASP A 563 17.75 13.42 -26.56
N LEU A 564 16.47 13.48 -26.15
CA LEU A 564 15.54 14.55 -26.54
C LEU A 564 15.32 15.52 -25.37
N GLN A 565 15.64 16.79 -25.56
CA GLN A 565 15.29 17.86 -24.63
C GLN A 565 14.24 18.78 -25.26
N LYS A 566 13.14 19.05 -24.56
CA LYS A 566 12.06 19.96 -25.01
C LYS A 566 12.33 21.41 -24.61
N HIS A 567 13.46 21.94 -25.06
CA HIS A 567 13.81 23.35 -24.96
C HIS A 567 14.56 23.81 -26.21
N VAL A 568 14.61 25.11 -26.43
CA VAL A 568 15.43 25.70 -27.49
C VAL A 568 16.92 25.51 -27.14
N PRO A 569 17.79 25.08 -28.08
CA PRO A 569 19.23 25.07 -27.85
C PRO A 569 19.72 26.48 -27.46
N ASN A 570 20.48 26.58 -26.36
CA ASN A 570 20.92 27.87 -25.81
C ASN A 570 21.75 28.72 -26.80
N ASP A 571 22.42 28.05 -27.74
CA ASP A 571 23.25 28.64 -28.79
C ASP A 571 22.55 28.67 -30.17
N PHE A 572 21.24 28.44 -30.20
CA PHE A 572 20.41 28.52 -31.40
C PHE A 572 18.97 28.97 -31.09
N ALA A 573 18.82 30.21 -30.64
CA ALA A 573 17.57 30.76 -30.09
C ALA A 573 16.33 30.69 -31.03
N ASN A 574 16.54 30.60 -32.34
CA ASN A 574 15.46 30.56 -33.35
C ASN A 574 15.13 29.14 -33.82
N ALA A 575 15.70 28.09 -33.22
CA ALA A 575 15.31 26.72 -33.52
C ALA A 575 13.94 26.39 -32.91
N VAL A 576 13.29 25.36 -33.46
CA VAL A 576 12.16 24.65 -32.82
C VAL A 576 12.54 24.32 -31.36
N ILE A 577 11.57 24.27 -30.45
CA ILE A 577 11.75 24.05 -28.99
C ILE A 577 12.11 22.57 -28.69
N ARG A 578 13.04 22.01 -29.46
CA ARG A 578 13.64 20.68 -29.27
C ARG A 578 15.13 20.72 -29.58
N GLN A 579 15.90 20.07 -28.72
CA GLN A 579 17.29 19.69 -28.98
C GLN A 579 17.38 18.16 -28.94
N TYR A 580 18.02 17.58 -29.96
CA TYR A 580 18.34 16.16 -29.98
C TYR A 580 19.85 15.96 -29.86
N THR A 581 20.32 15.02 -29.05
CA THR A 581 21.73 14.59 -29.06
C THR A 581 21.80 13.14 -29.48
N LEU A 582 22.46 12.87 -30.62
CA LEU A 582 22.62 11.53 -31.18
C LEU A 582 24.05 11.07 -30.91
N THR A 583 24.18 9.96 -30.18
CA THR A 583 25.48 9.44 -29.71
C THR A 583 25.63 7.96 -30.08
N PRO A 584 26.42 7.62 -31.13
CA PRO A 584 26.72 6.24 -31.45
C PRO A 584 27.84 5.66 -30.56
N THR A 585 27.76 4.35 -30.26
CA THR A 585 28.84 3.56 -29.67
C THR A 585 29.35 2.57 -30.70
N GLY A 586 30.59 2.76 -31.14
CA GLY A 586 31.18 1.97 -32.22
C GLY A 586 30.45 2.15 -33.56
N GLY A 587 31.06 1.69 -34.65
CA GLY A 587 30.55 1.94 -36.00
C GLY A 587 30.58 3.42 -36.38
N ASN A 588 30.54 3.71 -37.68
CA ASN A 588 30.32 5.05 -38.18
C ASN A 588 29.46 4.96 -39.43
N CYS A 589 28.51 5.89 -39.58
CA CYS A 589 27.76 6.03 -40.84
C CYS A 589 28.64 6.68 -41.93
N ALA A 590 29.96 6.46 -41.91
CA ALA A 590 30.96 7.30 -42.57
C ALA A 590 31.45 6.77 -43.93
N ALA A 591 31.29 5.48 -44.25
CA ALA A 591 31.70 4.93 -45.54
C ALA A 591 30.46 4.54 -46.38
N GLY A 592 30.33 5.11 -47.59
CA GLY A 592 29.33 4.72 -48.61
C GLY A 592 27.87 4.94 -48.21
N SER A 593 27.35 6.17 -48.35
CA SER A 593 25.92 6.52 -48.16
C SER A 593 25.28 6.07 -46.83
N ASN A 594 25.80 6.65 -45.74
CA ASN A 594 25.13 7.55 -44.80
C ASN A 594 23.75 7.16 -44.19
N CYS A 595 23.58 7.31 -42.88
CA CYS A 595 22.35 6.93 -42.16
C CYS A 595 21.18 7.88 -42.44
N THR A 596 19.93 7.42 -42.44
CA THR A 596 18.76 8.31 -42.52
C THR A 596 18.35 8.72 -41.12
N VAL A 597 18.23 10.02 -40.86
CA VAL A 597 17.77 10.58 -39.57
C VAL A 597 16.44 11.26 -39.79
N ARG A 598 15.42 10.86 -39.02
CA ARG A 598 14.13 11.54 -38.92
C ARG A 598 13.93 12.04 -37.50
N LEU A 599 13.63 13.33 -37.36
CA LEU A 599 13.34 13.97 -36.08
C LEU A 599 11.95 14.59 -36.12
N ARG A 600 11.24 14.47 -35.00
CA ARG A 600 9.88 14.97 -34.82
C ARG A 600 9.89 16.40 -34.29
N TYR A 601 8.80 17.12 -34.53
CA TYR A 601 8.41 18.32 -33.80
C TYR A 601 6.90 18.33 -33.50
N LEU A 602 6.40 19.44 -32.95
CA LEU A 602 4.99 19.74 -32.72
C LEU A 602 4.76 21.19 -33.14
N ASP A 603 3.55 21.49 -33.61
CA ASP A 603 3.19 22.83 -34.09
C ASP A 603 3.38 23.90 -33.00
N SER A 604 3.04 23.55 -31.76
CA SER A 604 3.21 24.41 -30.58
C SER A 604 4.68 24.72 -30.27
N GLU A 605 5.63 24.00 -30.87
CA GLU A 605 7.06 24.15 -30.63
C GLU A 605 7.81 24.79 -31.80
N LEU A 606 7.11 25.25 -32.83
CA LEU A 606 7.74 25.84 -34.02
C LEU A 606 8.60 27.07 -33.71
N ASN A 607 8.38 27.79 -32.61
CA ASN A 607 9.19 28.93 -32.17
C ASN A 607 9.42 29.99 -33.29
N GLY A 608 8.36 30.31 -34.04
CA GLY A 608 8.42 31.25 -35.17
C GLY A 608 8.99 30.68 -36.46
N ASN A 609 9.40 29.41 -36.48
CA ASN A 609 9.77 28.74 -37.72
C ASN A 609 8.54 28.49 -38.59
N THR A 610 8.67 28.71 -39.90
CA THR A 610 7.62 28.44 -40.87
C THR A 610 7.69 26.98 -41.31
N GLU A 611 6.58 26.29 -41.14
CA GLU A 611 6.37 24.93 -41.63
C GLU A 611 5.83 24.98 -43.05
N THR A 612 6.71 24.77 -44.04
CA THR A 612 6.35 24.72 -45.46
C THR A 612 6.35 23.27 -45.93
N ALA A 613 5.41 22.89 -46.79
CA ALA A 613 5.31 21.55 -47.37
C ALA A 613 6.61 21.13 -48.11
N CYS A 614 6.79 19.80 -48.21
CA CYS A 614 7.99 19.07 -48.69
C CYS A 614 8.58 19.59 -50.04
N PRO A 615 9.90 19.42 -50.34
CA PRO A 615 10.60 20.02 -51.49
C PRO A 615 10.04 19.67 -52.91
N PRO A 616 10.31 20.50 -53.97
CA PRO A 616 11.34 21.54 -54.05
C PRO A 616 10.90 23.02 -54.07
N VAL A 617 11.57 23.77 -53.20
CA VAL A 617 12.16 25.15 -53.25
C VAL A 617 11.31 26.39 -53.61
N GLY A 618 11.24 27.30 -52.62
CA GLY A 618 10.90 28.72 -52.77
C GLY A 618 11.32 29.64 -51.60
N ALA A 619 12.35 29.23 -50.85
CA ALA A 619 12.96 29.86 -49.66
C ALA A 619 12.46 29.37 -48.28
N ASN A 620 13.44 28.99 -47.45
CA ASN A 620 13.36 28.78 -46.01
C ASN A 620 12.57 27.58 -45.46
N LEU A 621 12.82 26.35 -45.97
CA LEU A 621 12.22 25.12 -45.45
C LEU A 621 12.70 24.77 -44.03
N LEU A 622 11.81 24.16 -43.23
CA LEU A 622 12.18 23.54 -41.96
C LEU A 622 13.16 22.38 -42.23
N SER A 623 14.38 22.48 -41.69
CA SER A 623 15.51 21.61 -42.03
C SER A 623 16.17 21.06 -40.77
N LEU A 624 16.89 19.94 -40.92
CA LEU A 624 17.75 19.43 -39.85
C LEU A 624 19.05 20.22 -39.81
N TRP A 625 19.43 20.67 -38.62
CA TRP A 625 20.69 21.34 -38.31
C TRP A 625 21.52 20.45 -37.38
N ARG A 626 22.85 20.48 -37.55
CA ARG A 626 23.80 19.72 -36.74
C ARG A 626 24.87 20.64 -36.17
N PHE A 627 25.19 20.43 -34.90
CA PHE A 627 26.29 21.13 -34.23
C PHE A 627 27.63 20.42 -34.45
N GLY A 628 28.54 21.06 -35.19
CA GLY A 628 29.94 20.68 -35.29
C GLY A 628 30.81 21.62 -34.45
N ALA A 629 31.68 22.39 -35.10
CA ALA A 629 32.28 23.57 -34.48
C ALA A 629 31.25 24.70 -34.29
N SER A 630 30.25 24.75 -35.15
CA SER A 630 29.08 25.65 -35.08
C SER A 630 27.85 24.90 -35.59
N TRP A 631 26.67 25.49 -35.42
CA TRP A 631 25.43 25.00 -36.04
C TRP A 631 25.49 25.20 -37.56
N GLY A 632 25.29 24.11 -38.31
CA GLY A 632 25.19 24.13 -39.77
C GLY A 632 23.98 23.36 -40.27
N VAL A 633 23.38 23.84 -41.37
CA VAL A 633 22.28 23.15 -42.05
C VAL A 633 22.81 21.82 -42.60
N VAL A 634 22.11 20.72 -42.34
CA VAL A 634 22.34 19.44 -43.00
C VAL A 634 21.39 19.27 -44.17
N GLY A 635 20.11 19.65 -43.99
CA GLY A 635 19.11 19.71 -45.05
C GLY A 635 17.81 18.99 -44.70
N VAL A 636 16.98 18.81 -45.73
CA VAL A 636 15.76 18.01 -45.70
C VAL A 636 15.62 17.24 -47.01
N THR A 637 15.41 15.93 -46.90
CA THR A 637 15.13 15.02 -48.03
C THR A 637 13.67 14.59 -48.08
N ALA A 638 13.00 14.59 -46.93
CA ALA A 638 11.57 14.36 -46.81
C ALA A 638 11.07 15.02 -45.51
N CYS A 639 9.83 15.47 -45.48
CA CYS A 639 9.15 15.95 -44.29
C CYS A 639 7.65 15.72 -44.41
N ASP A 640 6.95 15.83 -43.29
CA ASP A 640 5.49 15.76 -43.22
C ASP A 640 5.03 16.77 -42.17
N SER A 641 4.26 17.76 -42.63
CA SER A 641 3.75 18.85 -41.79
C SER A 641 2.42 18.54 -41.11
N THR A 642 1.89 17.31 -41.28
CA THR A 642 0.71 16.83 -40.57
C THR A 642 1.13 15.85 -39.47
N ALA A 643 2.12 15.01 -39.77
CA ALA A 643 2.74 14.10 -38.80
C ALA A 643 3.94 14.73 -38.05
N ASN A 644 4.28 15.97 -38.39
CA ASN A 644 5.28 16.84 -37.75
C ASN A 644 6.67 16.22 -37.66
N TRP A 645 7.28 15.92 -38.81
CA TRP A 645 8.66 15.42 -38.84
C TRP A 645 9.47 15.91 -40.03
N VAL A 646 10.79 16.00 -39.83
CA VAL A 646 11.79 16.32 -40.87
C VAL A 646 12.80 15.17 -40.95
N GLN A 647 13.18 14.78 -42.16
CA GLN A 647 14.09 13.68 -42.43
C GLN A 647 15.22 14.07 -43.39
N GLN A 648 16.44 13.65 -43.06
CA GLN A 648 17.60 13.77 -43.91
C GLN A 648 18.23 12.40 -44.19
N ALA A 649 18.30 12.04 -45.47
CA ALA A 649 19.18 11.01 -46.01
C ALA A 649 20.50 11.66 -46.50
N GLY A 650 21.62 10.97 -46.51
CA GLY A 650 22.07 10.47 -45.25
C GLY A 650 23.18 11.28 -44.61
N VAL A 651 23.21 11.02 -43.33
CA VAL A 651 23.98 11.62 -42.28
C VAL A 651 25.21 10.74 -42.03
N THR A 652 26.38 11.36 -41.99
CA THR A 652 27.67 10.68 -41.78
C THR A 652 28.28 10.96 -40.41
N SER A 653 27.68 11.84 -39.61
CA SER A 653 28.18 12.24 -38.30
C SER A 653 27.03 12.60 -37.37
N PHE A 654 27.17 12.29 -36.09
CA PHE A 654 26.19 12.57 -35.05
C PHE A 654 26.79 13.45 -33.95
N SER A 655 25.94 14.20 -33.24
CA SER A 655 26.29 15.23 -32.27
C SER A 655 24.97 15.80 -31.69
N ARG A 656 24.93 17.08 -31.29
CA ARG A 656 23.67 17.81 -31.12
C ARG A 656 23.03 18.16 -32.46
N TRP A 657 21.71 18.17 -32.47
CA TRP A 657 20.83 18.41 -33.59
C TRP A 657 19.67 19.31 -33.17
N ALA A 658 19.18 20.10 -34.12
CA ALA A 658 18.03 20.97 -33.97
C ALA A 658 17.23 20.99 -35.26
N ILE A 659 16.00 21.48 -35.18
CA ILE A 659 15.14 21.71 -36.34
C ILE A 659 14.95 23.21 -36.46
N SER A 660 15.24 23.78 -37.62
CA SER A 660 15.00 25.19 -37.90
C SER A 660 14.90 25.43 -39.39
N ASN A 661 14.24 26.50 -39.75
CA ASN A 661 14.25 27.10 -41.08
C ASN A 661 15.68 27.21 -41.66
N ALA A 662 15.88 26.84 -42.93
CA ALA A 662 17.19 26.72 -43.56
C ALA A 662 18.01 28.02 -43.62
N THR A 663 17.37 29.19 -43.56
CA THR A 663 18.04 30.50 -43.55
C THR A 663 18.18 31.11 -42.16
N SER A 664 17.84 30.37 -41.10
CA SER A 664 18.02 30.83 -39.73
C SER A 664 19.49 31.12 -39.44
N SER A 665 19.76 32.16 -38.65
CA SER A 665 21.11 32.50 -38.18
C SER A 665 21.26 32.06 -36.73
N PRO A 666 22.06 31.02 -36.43
CA PRO A 666 22.38 30.63 -35.06
C PRO A 666 23.05 31.77 -34.32
N THR A 667 22.79 31.87 -33.02
CA THR A 667 23.45 32.86 -32.17
C THR A 667 24.90 32.41 -31.95
N SER A 668 25.84 32.99 -32.70
CA SER A 668 27.26 32.68 -32.51
C SER A 668 27.73 33.11 -31.12
N ALA A 669 28.47 32.25 -30.41
CA ALA A 669 29.19 32.66 -29.20
C ALA A 669 30.24 33.71 -29.60
N ILE A 670 29.99 34.98 -29.27
CA ILE A 670 30.87 36.08 -29.71
C ILE A 670 32.25 35.97 -29.06
N LEU A 671 32.36 35.49 -27.81
CA LEU A 671 33.62 35.28 -27.11
C LEU A 671 33.90 33.79 -26.94
N THR A 672 34.97 33.28 -27.54
CA THR A 672 35.38 31.87 -27.43
C THR A 672 36.46 31.66 -26.37
N ALA A 673 37.25 32.69 -26.07
CA ALA A 673 38.18 32.66 -24.95
C ALA A 673 38.39 34.05 -24.34
N PHE A 674 38.59 34.11 -23.03
CA PHE A 674 39.01 35.32 -22.31
C PHE A 674 40.03 34.98 -21.24
N SER A 675 41.12 35.74 -21.17
CA SER A 675 42.13 35.58 -20.13
C SER A 675 42.77 36.91 -19.74
N ALA A 676 43.09 37.05 -18.46
CA ALA A 676 43.92 38.13 -17.94
C ALA A 676 45.00 37.54 -17.03
N LYS A 677 46.27 37.86 -17.27
CA LYS A 677 47.41 37.30 -16.52
C LYS A 677 48.43 38.40 -16.22
N ALA A 678 48.87 38.49 -14.96
CA ALA A 678 50.00 39.33 -14.60
C ALA A 678 51.27 38.83 -15.30
N LYS A 679 52.04 39.76 -15.87
CA LYS A 679 53.31 39.47 -16.56
C LYS A 679 54.52 40.04 -15.83
N SER A 680 54.32 41.06 -15.02
CA SER A 680 55.29 41.62 -14.08
C SER A 680 54.54 42.34 -12.96
N SER A 681 55.26 42.89 -11.98
CA SER A 681 54.73 43.74 -10.90
C SER A 681 54.08 45.05 -11.39
N THR A 682 54.17 45.35 -12.69
CA THR A 682 53.64 46.58 -13.32
C THR A 682 52.80 46.34 -14.57
N ARG A 683 52.52 45.08 -14.94
CA ARG A 683 51.82 44.76 -16.19
C ARG A 683 50.87 43.57 -16.06
N VAL A 684 49.63 43.74 -16.52
CA VAL A 684 48.68 42.64 -16.77
C VAL A 684 48.39 42.55 -18.26
N LYS A 685 48.55 41.36 -18.85
CA LYS A 685 48.17 41.08 -20.24
C LYS A 685 46.76 40.50 -20.25
N VAL A 686 45.86 41.17 -20.96
CA VAL A 686 44.48 40.77 -21.23
C VAL A 686 44.40 40.27 -22.67
N LYS A 687 43.78 39.12 -22.90
CA LYS A 687 43.56 38.52 -24.21
C LYS A 687 42.14 38.01 -24.31
N TRP A 688 41.53 38.17 -25.48
CA TRP A 688 40.28 37.49 -25.80
C TRP A 688 40.28 37.05 -27.26
N GLU A 689 39.52 36.00 -27.53
CA GLU A 689 39.32 35.42 -28.86
C GLU A 689 37.82 35.41 -29.12
N THR A 690 37.45 35.72 -30.36
CA THR A 690 36.05 35.71 -30.79
C THR A 690 35.79 34.48 -31.66
N GLY A 691 34.56 33.96 -31.61
CA GLY A 691 34.10 32.90 -32.52
C GLY A 691 33.50 33.44 -33.82
N SER A 692 33.08 34.70 -33.81
CA SER A 692 32.71 35.52 -34.96
C SER A 692 32.74 37.00 -34.55
N THR A 693 33.04 37.91 -35.47
CA THR A 693 32.88 39.36 -35.26
C THR A 693 31.66 39.93 -36.00
N MET A 694 30.83 39.09 -36.63
CA MET A 694 29.62 39.54 -37.30
C MET A 694 28.65 40.19 -36.31
N GLY A 695 28.25 41.44 -36.58
CA GLY A 695 27.37 42.21 -35.71
C GLY A 695 28.05 42.81 -34.47
N VAL A 696 29.38 42.73 -34.35
CA VAL A 696 30.16 43.32 -33.25
C VAL A 696 30.86 44.58 -33.75
N ILE A 697 30.62 45.72 -33.08
CA ILE A 697 31.29 46.99 -33.39
C ILE A 697 32.66 47.05 -32.69
N GLY A 698 32.76 46.50 -31.48
CA GLY A 698 34.02 46.49 -30.74
C GLY A 698 33.92 45.97 -29.33
N PHE A 699 35.00 46.17 -28.57
CA PHE A 699 35.19 45.63 -27.23
C PHE A 699 35.71 46.72 -26.30
N ASN A 700 35.10 46.82 -25.12
CA ASN A 700 35.61 47.62 -24.01
C ASN A 700 36.32 46.70 -23.03
N VAL A 701 37.64 46.87 -22.89
CA VAL A 701 38.43 46.20 -21.85
C VAL A 701 38.21 46.96 -20.55
N GLN A 702 37.49 46.34 -19.62
CA GLN A 702 37.09 46.98 -18.37
C GLN A 702 37.83 46.40 -17.16
N ARG A 703 38.08 47.23 -16.16
CA ARG A 703 38.76 46.85 -14.90
C ARG A 703 38.10 47.45 -13.66
N ALA A 704 37.99 46.67 -12.60
CA ALA A 704 37.61 47.10 -11.25
C ALA A 704 38.63 46.65 -10.19
N THR A 705 38.56 47.25 -8.99
CA THR A 705 39.33 46.83 -7.80
C THR A 705 38.56 45.84 -6.91
N LYS A 706 37.27 45.61 -7.20
CA LYS A 706 36.38 44.64 -6.54
C LYS A 706 35.55 43.91 -7.60
N ARG A 707 35.21 42.64 -7.38
CA ARG A 707 34.45 41.80 -8.33
C ARG A 707 33.11 42.43 -8.74
N THR A 708 32.39 43.01 -7.77
CA THR A 708 31.06 43.66 -7.93
C THR A 708 31.13 45.18 -7.86
N GLY A 709 32.33 45.78 -8.01
CA GLY A 709 32.51 47.23 -7.98
C GLY A 709 32.27 47.90 -9.34
N ALA A 710 32.38 49.23 -9.38
CA ALA A 710 32.34 49.98 -10.62
C ALA A 710 33.53 49.60 -11.52
N TYR A 711 33.23 49.13 -12.73
CA TYR A 711 34.22 48.82 -13.75
C TYR A 711 34.54 50.06 -14.58
N LYS A 712 35.82 50.38 -14.72
CA LYS A 712 36.29 51.45 -15.59
C LYS A 712 36.79 50.87 -16.90
N THR A 713 36.33 51.40 -18.03
CA THR A 713 36.90 51.10 -19.35
C THR A 713 38.33 51.63 -19.43
N LEU A 714 39.27 50.72 -19.67
CA LEU A 714 40.69 51.03 -19.87
C LEU A 714 41.01 51.31 -21.33
N LYS A 715 40.37 50.58 -22.24
CA LYS A 715 40.57 50.70 -23.68
C LYS A 715 39.36 50.17 -24.43
N SER A 716 38.91 50.92 -25.42
CA SER A 716 38.00 50.45 -26.47
C SER A 716 38.83 49.96 -27.66
N VAL A 717 38.49 48.80 -28.19
CA VAL A 717 39.14 48.13 -29.31
C VAL A 717 38.06 47.85 -30.36
N THR A 718 38.19 48.45 -31.53
CA THR A 718 37.29 48.17 -32.66
C THR A 718 37.44 46.71 -33.07
N ALA A 719 36.32 46.04 -33.33
CA ALA A 719 36.35 44.69 -33.90
C ALA A 719 36.88 44.75 -35.33
N ASP A 720 37.44 43.64 -35.82
CA ASP A 720 37.81 43.55 -37.23
C ASP A 720 36.53 43.16 -37.99
N PRO A 721 35.98 44.05 -38.84
CA PRO A 721 34.71 43.80 -39.50
C PRO A 721 34.83 42.81 -40.68
N THR A 722 36.05 42.38 -41.03
CA THR A 722 36.31 41.56 -42.22
C THR A 722 36.54 40.07 -41.93
N ASP A 723 36.44 39.63 -40.67
CA ASP A 723 36.77 38.26 -40.26
C ASP A 723 35.54 37.45 -39.77
N PRO A 724 34.91 36.63 -40.64
CA PRO A 724 33.77 35.80 -40.27
C PRO A 724 34.12 34.60 -39.36
N ILE A 725 35.41 34.30 -39.14
CA ILE A 725 35.90 33.11 -38.42
C ILE A 725 36.41 33.46 -37.00
N GLY A 726 36.44 34.75 -36.66
CA GLY A 726 36.80 35.25 -35.34
C GLY A 726 38.30 35.55 -35.20
N HIS A 727 38.63 36.48 -34.30
CA HIS A 727 39.94 37.12 -34.25
C HIS A 727 40.50 37.17 -32.82
N ALA A 728 41.83 37.14 -32.70
CA ALA A 728 42.52 37.22 -31.40
C ALA A 728 42.92 38.66 -31.07
N TYR A 729 42.43 39.16 -29.94
CA TYR A 729 42.70 40.51 -29.45
C TYR A 729 43.56 40.48 -28.20
N LYS A 730 44.33 41.56 -28.01
CA LYS A 730 45.21 41.71 -26.84
C LYS A 730 45.30 43.15 -26.37
N PHE A 731 45.34 43.31 -25.05
CA PHE A 731 45.61 44.57 -24.37
C PHE A 731 46.60 44.35 -23.22
N VAL A 732 47.43 45.37 -22.92
CA VAL A 732 48.35 45.32 -21.78
C VAL A 732 48.04 46.51 -20.86
N ASP A 733 47.53 46.20 -19.68
CA ASP A 733 47.32 47.18 -18.62
C ASP A 733 48.65 47.44 -17.90
N LYS A 734 49.21 48.64 -18.14
CA LYS A 734 50.45 49.13 -17.52
C LYS A 734 50.20 50.00 -16.27
N THR A 735 48.94 50.17 -15.88
CA THR A 735 48.53 51.07 -14.78
C THR A 735 48.29 50.34 -13.46
N VAL A 736 48.60 49.03 -13.44
CA VAL A 736 48.49 48.19 -12.25
C VAL A 736 49.62 48.46 -11.26
N LYS A 737 49.34 48.27 -9.97
CA LYS A 737 50.33 48.39 -8.89
C LYS A 737 50.68 47.02 -8.31
N SER A 738 51.95 46.82 -7.97
CA SER A 738 52.45 45.61 -7.32
C SER A 738 51.67 45.29 -6.04
N GLY A 739 51.44 44.01 -5.78
CA GLY A 739 50.70 43.51 -4.62
C GLY A 739 49.19 43.75 -4.63
N LYS A 740 48.62 44.43 -5.63
CA LYS A 740 47.17 44.68 -5.74
C LYS A 740 46.46 43.62 -6.60
N ALA A 741 45.18 43.39 -6.30
CA ALA A 741 44.30 42.56 -7.10
C ALA A 741 43.35 43.42 -7.94
N TYR A 742 43.16 43.02 -9.19
CA TYR A 742 42.26 43.67 -10.15
C TYR A 742 41.32 42.62 -10.77
N PHE A 743 40.15 43.07 -11.18
CA PHE A 743 39.14 42.26 -11.84
C PHE A 743 38.93 42.79 -13.24
N TYR A 744 39.05 41.93 -14.25
CA TYR A 744 38.92 42.28 -15.66
C TYR A 744 37.70 41.60 -16.27
N ARG A 745 37.04 42.29 -17.20
CA ARG A 745 36.02 41.73 -18.09
C ARG A 745 36.08 42.42 -19.45
N ILE A 746 35.49 41.80 -20.46
CA ILE A 746 35.23 42.39 -21.77
C ILE A 746 33.75 42.73 -21.84
N GLU A 747 33.46 43.98 -22.21
CA GLU A 747 32.14 44.39 -22.65
C GLU A 747 32.15 44.43 -24.18
N ILE A 748 31.29 43.63 -24.78
CA ILE A 748 31.14 43.48 -26.22
C ILE A 748 30.07 44.48 -26.67
N LEU A 749 30.39 45.29 -27.67
CA LEU A 749 29.49 46.30 -28.24
C LEU A 749 28.90 45.76 -29.54
N LYS A 750 27.56 45.63 -29.60
CA LYS A 750 26.86 45.07 -30.76
C LYS A 750 26.29 46.17 -31.65
N ALA A 751 26.06 45.83 -32.93
CA ALA A 751 25.56 46.75 -33.94
C ALA A 751 24.12 47.26 -33.70
N ASP A 752 23.35 46.55 -32.86
CA ASP A 752 21.99 46.88 -32.43
C ASP A 752 21.96 47.79 -31.18
N ASN A 753 23.08 48.40 -30.80
CA ASN A 753 23.29 49.18 -29.58
C ASN A 753 23.14 48.42 -28.25
N THR A 754 23.08 47.08 -28.27
CA THR A 754 23.13 46.27 -27.06
C THR A 754 24.58 45.90 -26.68
N THR A 755 24.76 45.42 -25.45
CA THR A 755 26.07 44.96 -24.96
C THR A 755 25.98 43.60 -24.30
N GLU A 756 27.06 42.84 -24.36
CA GLU A 756 27.22 41.55 -23.68
C GLU A 756 28.51 41.56 -22.85
N LEU A 757 28.48 40.96 -21.66
CA LEU A 757 29.60 40.96 -20.74
C LEU A 757 30.23 39.57 -20.65
N SER A 758 31.56 39.51 -20.73
CA SER A 758 32.30 38.29 -20.41
C SER A 758 32.24 37.97 -18.92
N ASP A 759 32.63 36.75 -18.57
CA ASP A 759 33.03 36.41 -17.21
C ASP A 759 34.10 37.36 -16.67
N VAL A 760 34.13 37.49 -15.33
CA VAL A 760 35.09 38.32 -14.61
C VAL A 760 36.30 37.51 -14.16
N ILE A 761 37.50 37.94 -14.57
CA ILE A 761 38.78 37.33 -14.18
C ILE A 761 39.49 38.17 -13.13
N LYS A 762 39.79 37.56 -11.98
CA LYS A 762 40.63 38.17 -10.93
C LYS A 762 42.11 37.93 -11.24
N VAL A 763 42.92 38.98 -11.19
CA VAL A 763 44.38 38.92 -11.34
C VAL A 763 45.03 39.57 -10.13
N LYS A 764 45.85 38.82 -9.41
CA LYS A 764 46.76 39.37 -8.38
C LYS A 764 48.08 39.74 -9.05
N VAL A 765 48.51 40.98 -8.91
CA VAL A 765 49.77 41.48 -9.46
C VAL A 765 50.89 41.08 -8.50
N PRO A 766 51.97 40.43 -8.98
CA PRO A 766 53.11 40.04 -8.16
C PRO A 766 53.71 41.18 -7.35
#